data_AF-A0A424W411-F1
#
_entry.id   AF-A0A424W411-F1
#
_cell.length_a   1.000
_cell.length_b   1.000
_cell.length_c   1.000
_cell.angle_alpha   90.00
_cell.angle_beta   90.00
_cell.angle_gamma   90.00
#
_symmetry.space_group_name_H-M   'P 1'
#
loop_
_entity.id
_entity.type
_entity.pdbx_description
1 polymer ?
#
loop_
_entity_poly.entity_id
_entity_poly.type
_entity_poly.pdbx_seq_one_letter_code
_entity_poly.pdbx_strand_id
1 'polypeptide(L)'
;MPRPFRPAVSRLFGAVALALAGLAAAPQWAMASDIGAVIESARLSRYPLREPEKRVWGTENLKDAVLVGELQSRLYLYRYVREPGGKFRPDFRSGPLVMYSPTGIKTDKESVRVRMPRDGESHYWVGYSYDGDLWVTGFLVDEEGSAYEVTADNSAAIVSSDQPWDDARKARILAALRPPLADYPDLLKTFPESISFEHRPRPDLKAGLLDVHRHVRGIPRAQTAEFRRALGELRSFFWRNDYRDVDPTGKDPEVLTAFNDYGFWLAESGEAQEADLFLGEVLRRDPARTAAYLNRADARWQQAGKAGDKRGHFEALAREDYRQYCSRRLAAQEPIPGNIAGRIGAALGVPALDAAACRPRLAIFQAIQAGDVAAVQAELARGQDPNGVNENGTPALAVAVARKQLEIVRILLAAGARADGSNNGYPLLASALPDGQDSRPDAERYALADTLIAAGAPVDAVDSGGTPLLMRRISYYSGDKDNLLYLLDKGANPNAREKNGRSLLHAAMQSTKNFWYAEKLLDKGADINAAYVRMYYGNRAMWETPLLEALRESPGGELAPGVAYPIPERVSFALAHGADPAVGGYGEGKALERNGLNEALSLAARYMQPALVDQLVQAAGKPQAPLTPESLSSLLSVWNQVEVRAAIKQSGPDWDELRARLRATAARLLAAGVPLTQASDATGVLANRIAPLSLPWLPDDLYLQWLQAGADVSDRTDQGIRIQGVADPDALPLVIMLRLGQEAKAKMLLEHDAGLYRTPWRCGAAVADMLAWQASQDGGPLGPAGARAVKQVLDGAEAAPACDLNQRSRVQPFVGVSASELARRANVTLSLRPAG
;
A
#
# COMPACT_ATOMS: atom_id res chain seq x y z
N MET A 1 47.71 -15.51 -36.04
CA MET A 1 46.54 -16.33 -36.43
C MET A 1 46.81 -17.74 -35.90
N PRO A 2 45.86 -18.40 -35.20
CA PRO A 2 44.52 -18.73 -35.71
C PRO A 2 43.43 -17.67 -35.43
N ARG A 3 42.20 -17.95 -35.87
CA ARG A 3 41.10 -16.99 -36.01
C ARG A 3 40.11 -17.03 -34.83
N PRO A 4 39.76 -15.90 -34.20
CA PRO A 4 38.51 -15.74 -33.47
C PRO A 4 37.39 -15.29 -34.43
N PHE A 5 36.17 -15.82 -34.30
CA PHE A 5 35.01 -15.34 -35.05
C PHE A 5 33.75 -15.18 -34.18
N ARG A 6 33.60 -13.95 -33.68
CA ARG A 6 32.36 -13.19 -33.34
C ARG A 6 31.17 -13.93 -32.67
N PRO A 7 30.81 -13.50 -31.46
CA PRO A 7 29.45 -13.05 -31.15
C PRO A 7 29.28 -11.57 -31.55
N ALA A 8 28.09 -11.18 -32.03
CA ALA A 8 27.80 -9.79 -32.39
C ALA A 8 27.24 -8.99 -31.20
N VAL A 9 27.62 -7.72 -31.08
CA VAL A 9 27.07 -6.76 -30.12
C VAL A 9 26.50 -5.57 -30.89
N SER A 10 25.26 -5.19 -30.58
CA SER A 10 24.66 -3.90 -30.94
C SER A 10 23.87 -3.37 -29.73
N ARG A 11 23.89 -2.05 -29.51
CA ARG A 11 23.30 -1.38 -28.34
C ARG A 11 21.97 -0.66 -28.69
N LEU A 12 21.29 -0.20 -27.63
CA LEU A 12 20.45 1.04 -27.50
C LEU A 12 18.90 0.93 -27.52
N PHE A 13 18.33 1.51 -26.44
CA PHE A 13 16.98 2.08 -26.20
C PHE A 13 15.68 1.27 -26.46
N GLY A 14 14.77 1.26 -25.48
CA GLY A 14 13.36 0.87 -25.68
C GLY A 14 12.55 0.52 -24.43
N ALA A 15 11.58 1.38 -24.10
CA ALA A 15 10.65 1.38 -22.96
C ALA A 15 9.68 0.16 -22.76
N VAL A 16 9.23 -0.01 -21.51
CA VAL A 16 7.86 -0.41 -21.04
C VAL A 16 7.31 -1.82 -21.33
N ALA A 17 7.02 -2.59 -20.26
CA ALA A 17 5.65 -3.04 -19.88
C ALA A 17 5.68 -4.08 -18.73
N LEU A 18 5.04 -3.77 -17.60
CA LEU A 18 4.70 -4.72 -16.52
C LEU A 18 3.18 -4.94 -16.57
N ALA A 19 2.70 -6.19 -16.61
CA ALA A 19 1.27 -6.50 -16.67
C ALA A 19 0.94 -7.90 -16.09
N LEU A 20 -0.23 -8.00 -15.41
CA LEU A 20 -0.98 -9.21 -15.01
C LEU A 20 -0.31 -10.14 -13.96
N ALA A 21 -0.74 -10.32 -12.70
CA ALA A 21 -1.97 -10.04 -11.92
C ALA A 21 -3.08 -11.13 -11.86
N GLY A 22 -3.39 -11.59 -10.64
CA GLY A 22 -4.62 -12.30 -10.22
C GLY A 22 -4.40 -13.71 -9.65
N LEU A 23 -5.13 -14.25 -8.67
CA LEU A 23 -6.26 -13.80 -7.79
C LEU A 23 -6.32 -14.83 -6.61
N ALA A 24 -6.94 -14.68 -5.42
CA ALA A 24 -7.75 -13.67 -4.71
C ALA A 24 -7.51 -13.85 -3.16
N ALA A 25 -8.27 -13.38 -2.16
CA ALA A 25 -9.52 -12.62 -2.06
C ALA A 25 -9.60 -11.79 -0.74
N ALA A 26 -10.49 -10.79 -0.73
CA ALA A 26 -11.01 -9.99 0.41
C ALA A 26 -10.10 -8.94 1.10
N PRO A 27 -10.69 -7.89 1.70
CA PRO A 27 -11.76 -7.01 1.21
C PRO A 27 -11.21 -5.62 0.83
N GLN A 28 -11.89 -4.88 -0.05
CA GLN A 28 -11.44 -3.54 -0.46
C GLN A 28 -11.96 -2.45 0.47
N TRP A 29 -11.04 -1.83 1.22
CA TRP A 29 -11.23 -0.51 1.81
C TRP A 29 -10.32 0.49 1.08
N ALA A 30 -10.85 1.68 0.82
CA ALA A 30 -10.17 2.70 0.04
C ALA A 30 -8.93 3.25 0.76
N MET A 31 -7.77 3.20 0.09
CA MET A 31 -6.65 4.16 0.23
C MET A 31 -5.60 3.90 -0.88
N ALA A 32 -5.64 4.68 -1.97
CA ALA A 32 -4.55 4.71 -2.97
C ALA A 32 -4.51 5.99 -3.85
N SER A 33 -5.43 6.94 -3.71
CA SER A 33 -5.47 8.18 -4.53
C SER A 33 -4.88 9.42 -3.85
N ASP A 34 -4.64 9.39 -2.53
CA ASP A 34 -4.46 10.63 -1.72
C ASP A 34 -3.06 10.87 -1.15
N ILE A 35 -2.05 10.06 -1.48
CA ILE A 35 -0.65 10.50 -1.26
C ILE A 35 -0.24 11.50 -2.36
N GLY A 36 -0.73 11.30 -3.59
CA GLY A 36 -0.62 12.29 -4.67
C GLY A 36 -1.28 13.60 -4.27
N ALA A 37 -2.55 13.57 -3.86
CA ALA A 37 -3.30 14.78 -3.49
C ALA A 37 -2.87 15.43 -2.15
N VAL A 38 -2.24 14.70 -1.21
CA VAL A 38 -1.58 15.32 -0.04
C VAL A 38 -0.22 15.95 -0.37
N ILE A 39 0.62 15.31 -1.22
CA ILE A 39 1.88 15.92 -1.70
C ILE A 39 1.58 17.11 -2.63
N GLU A 40 0.53 17.01 -3.44
CA GLU A 40 -0.02 18.13 -4.18
C GLU A 40 -0.52 19.20 -3.22
N SER A 41 -1.49 18.99 -2.33
CA SER A 41 -1.97 20.08 -1.43
C SER A 41 -0.83 20.75 -0.63
N ALA A 42 0.20 20.01 -0.22
CA ALA A 42 1.39 20.57 0.42
C ALA A 42 2.31 21.38 -0.54
N ARG A 43 2.39 21.04 -1.83
CA ARG A 43 3.09 21.83 -2.86
C ARG A 43 2.23 22.98 -3.43
N LEU A 44 0.93 22.77 -3.53
CA LEU A 44 -0.06 23.64 -4.16
C LEU A 44 -0.58 24.72 -3.19
N SER A 45 -0.46 24.56 -1.87
CA SER A 45 -0.84 25.59 -0.88
C SER A 45 -0.12 26.93 -0.99
N ARG A 46 0.96 27.03 -1.80
CA ARG A 46 1.80 28.23 -1.93
C ARG A 46 1.11 29.45 -2.53
N TYR A 47 0.05 29.26 -3.32
CA TYR A 47 -0.67 30.36 -3.99
C TYR A 47 -2.17 30.27 -3.68
N PRO A 48 -2.76 31.25 -2.97
CA PRO A 48 -4.18 31.25 -2.63
C PRO A 48 -5.05 31.49 -3.87
N LEU A 49 -6.07 30.66 -4.07
CA LEU A 49 -7.01 30.71 -5.19
C LEU A 49 -8.39 31.20 -4.73
N ARG A 50 -9.25 31.61 -5.67
CA ARG A 50 -10.68 31.84 -5.41
C ARG A 50 -11.44 30.53 -5.64
N GLU A 51 -11.91 29.90 -4.57
CA GLU A 51 -12.86 28.78 -4.69
C GLU A 51 -14.05 29.16 -5.60
N PRO A 52 -14.53 28.28 -6.50
CA PRO A 52 -14.15 26.87 -6.68
C PRO A 52 -13.07 26.62 -7.76
N GLU A 53 -12.26 27.63 -8.13
CA GLU A 53 -11.23 27.53 -9.18
C GLU A 53 -10.14 26.50 -8.82
N LYS A 54 -9.73 25.69 -9.81
CA LYS A 54 -8.73 24.63 -9.62
C LYS A 54 -7.63 24.74 -10.66
N ARG A 55 -6.40 24.40 -10.29
CA ARG A 55 -5.26 24.47 -11.24
C ARG A 55 -5.46 23.52 -12.41
N VAL A 56 -5.03 23.96 -13.58
CA VAL A 56 -4.97 23.10 -14.78
C VAL A 56 -3.63 22.38 -14.82
N TRP A 57 -3.67 21.12 -15.23
CA TRP A 57 -2.48 20.26 -15.29
C TRP A 57 -1.42 20.82 -16.25
N GLY A 58 -0.15 20.65 -15.92
CA GLY A 58 0.97 21.10 -16.77
C GLY A 58 1.46 22.55 -16.54
N THR A 59 0.83 23.35 -15.68
CA THR A 59 1.31 24.72 -15.37
C THR A 59 2.24 24.80 -14.16
N GLU A 60 2.73 23.67 -13.68
CA GLU A 60 3.43 23.48 -12.40
C GLU A 60 4.86 24.09 -12.34
N ASN A 61 5.40 24.53 -13.48
CA ASN A 61 6.79 25.00 -13.62
C ASN A 61 6.95 26.54 -13.73
N LEU A 62 5.86 27.30 -13.59
CA LEU A 62 5.89 28.77 -13.62
C LEU A 62 6.40 29.33 -12.28
N LYS A 63 7.27 30.35 -12.34
CA LYS A 63 7.94 30.91 -11.15
C LYS A 63 7.07 31.87 -10.33
N ASP A 64 6.21 32.64 -11.00
CA ASP A 64 5.43 33.75 -10.45
C ASP A 64 3.98 33.77 -10.94
N ALA A 65 3.56 32.81 -11.76
CA ALA A 65 2.20 32.72 -12.30
C ALA A 65 1.61 31.30 -12.16
N VAL A 66 0.28 31.20 -12.19
CA VAL A 66 -0.47 29.93 -12.15
C VAL A 66 -1.70 30.07 -13.05
N LEU A 67 -1.95 29.05 -13.87
CA LEU A 67 -3.22 28.94 -14.60
C LEU A 67 -4.21 28.12 -13.78
N VAL A 68 -5.43 28.62 -13.64
CA VAL A 68 -6.54 27.90 -13.02
C VAL A 68 -7.72 27.84 -13.98
N GLY A 69 -8.46 26.75 -13.91
CA GLY A 69 -9.71 26.55 -14.61
C GLY A 69 -10.91 26.65 -13.68
N GLU A 70 -12.00 27.13 -14.22
CA GLU A 70 -13.32 27.11 -13.60
C GLU A 70 -14.28 26.44 -14.60
N LEU A 71 -14.70 25.20 -14.30
CA LEU A 71 -15.73 24.42 -14.99
C LEU A 71 -15.93 24.68 -16.50
N GLN A 72 -15.57 23.69 -17.32
CA GLN A 72 -15.96 23.60 -18.73
C GLN A 72 -15.36 24.74 -19.59
N SER A 73 -14.06 24.61 -19.89
CA SER A 73 -13.32 25.41 -20.90
C SER A 73 -13.12 26.91 -20.62
N ARG A 74 -13.18 27.35 -19.34
CA ARG A 74 -12.72 28.69 -18.91
C ARG A 74 -11.47 28.62 -18.05
N LEU A 75 -10.53 29.51 -18.33
CA LEU A 75 -9.27 29.66 -17.60
C LEU A 75 -9.09 31.09 -17.05
N TYR A 76 -8.26 31.21 -16.02
CA TYR A 76 -7.73 32.47 -15.49
C TYR A 76 -6.24 32.33 -15.25
N LEU A 77 -5.47 33.32 -15.67
CA LEU A 77 -4.06 33.45 -15.32
C LEU A 77 -3.95 34.32 -14.06
N TYR A 78 -3.39 33.75 -12.99
CA TYR A 78 -3.00 34.49 -11.80
C TYR A 78 -1.50 34.75 -11.82
N ARG A 79 -1.09 35.95 -11.41
CA ARG A 79 0.29 36.30 -11.07
C ARG A 79 0.41 36.54 -9.57
N TYR A 80 1.56 36.21 -8.98
CA TYR A 80 1.83 36.33 -7.55
C TYR A 80 3.21 36.96 -7.30
N VAL A 81 3.25 37.98 -6.44
CA VAL A 81 4.50 38.54 -5.92
C VAL A 81 4.89 37.80 -4.64
N ARG A 82 6.17 37.48 -4.50
CA ARG A 82 6.74 36.91 -3.28
C ARG A 82 7.10 38.03 -2.29
N GLU A 83 6.53 37.98 -1.10
CA GLU A 83 6.74 38.98 -0.05
C GLU A 83 7.88 38.58 0.91
N PRO A 84 8.45 39.54 1.67
CA PRO A 84 9.37 39.25 2.76
C PRO A 84 8.75 38.24 3.74
N GLY A 85 9.55 37.26 4.18
CA GLY A 85 9.04 36.10 4.96
C GLY A 85 8.51 34.95 4.10
N GLY A 86 8.52 35.05 2.77
CA GLY A 86 8.31 33.93 1.86
C GLY A 86 6.85 33.57 1.57
N LYS A 87 5.89 34.39 2.00
CA LYS A 87 4.50 34.34 1.57
C LYS A 87 4.35 34.85 0.14
N PHE A 88 3.24 34.51 -0.51
CA PHE A 88 2.88 35.02 -1.83
C PHE A 88 1.56 35.79 -1.76
N ARG A 89 1.52 36.97 -2.38
CA ARG A 89 0.32 37.79 -2.55
C ARG A 89 -0.10 37.78 -4.02
N PRO A 90 -1.39 37.62 -4.36
CA PRO A 90 -1.84 37.79 -5.75
C PRO A 90 -1.55 39.21 -6.23
N ASP A 91 -0.96 39.31 -7.40
CA ASP A 91 -0.64 40.55 -8.11
C ASP A 91 -1.83 40.95 -8.98
N PHE A 92 -2.17 40.09 -9.94
CA PHE A 92 -3.39 40.16 -10.74
C PHE A 92 -4.03 38.78 -10.90
N ARG A 93 -5.31 38.80 -11.28
CA ARG A 93 -6.07 37.70 -11.90
C ARG A 93 -6.56 38.23 -13.23
N SER A 94 -6.32 37.49 -14.31
CA SER A 94 -6.72 37.93 -15.65
C SER A 94 -8.23 38.05 -15.80
N GLY A 95 -8.67 38.71 -16.88
CA GLY A 95 -9.99 38.46 -17.45
C GLY A 95 -10.21 36.98 -17.79
N PRO A 96 -11.47 36.54 -17.96
CA PRO A 96 -11.78 35.16 -18.32
C PRO A 96 -11.23 34.80 -19.70
N LEU A 97 -10.44 33.73 -19.76
CA LEU A 97 -9.90 33.17 -20.98
C LEU A 97 -10.84 32.02 -21.41
N VAL A 98 -11.78 32.31 -22.31
CA VAL A 98 -12.85 31.38 -22.71
C VAL A 98 -12.44 30.63 -23.97
N MET A 99 -12.14 29.34 -23.86
CA MET A 99 -11.78 28.50 -24.99
C MET A 99 -13.03 28.11 -25.79
N TYR A 100 -13.00 28.31 -27.10
CA TYR A 100 -14.10 27.96 -28.00
C TYR A 100 -13.83 26.64 -28.73
N SER A 101 -14.68 25.63 -28.52
CA SER A 101 -14.71 24.42 -29.35
C SER A 101 -15.78 24.57 -30.44
N PRO A 102 -15.41 24.61 -31.74
CA PRO A 102 -16.38 24.83 -32.83
C PRO A 102 -17.43 23.72 -32.99
N THR A 103 -17.18 22.53 -32.43
CA THR A 103 -17.98 21.32 -32.64
C THR A 103 -18.79 20.90 -31.42
N GLY A 104 -18.65 21.58 -30.27
CA GLY A 104 -19.30 21.22 -29.01
C GLY A 104 -18.84 19.87 -28.44
N ILE A 105 -17.75 19.29 -28.96
CA ILE A 105 -17.20 18.02 -28.48
C ILE A 105 -16.46 18.28 -27.16
N LYS A 106 -16.90 17.60 -26.09
CA LYS A 106 -16.08 17.42 -24.89
C LYS A 106 -14.87 16.56 -25.25
N THR A 107 -13.77 17.19 -25.65
CA THR A 107 -12.48 16.51 -25.81
C THR A 107 -11.83 16.38 -24.43
N ASP A 108 -11.61 15.14 -24.01
CA ASP A 108 -11.10 14.75 -22.70
C ASP A 108 -9.59 15.05 -22.51
N LYS A 109 -8.97 15.78 -23.44
CA LYS A 109 -7.56 16.19 -23.46
C LYS A 109 -7.35 17.57 -24.12
N GLU A 110 -7.83 18.64 -23.49
CA GLU A 110 -7.42 20.00 -23.86
C GLU A 110 -5.90 20.19 -23.63
N SER A 111 -5.14 20.54 -24.67
CA SER A 111 -3.69 20.82 -24.59
C SER A 111 -3.46 22.32 -24.35
N VAL A 112 -3.65 22.76 -23.10
CA VAL A 112 -3.41 24.16 -22.70
C VAL A 112 -1.95 24.35 -22.27
N ARG A 113 -1.31 25.43 -22.73
CA ARG A 113 0.11 25.72 -22.45
C ARG A 113 0.33 27.19 -22.16
N VAL A 114 1.17 27.50 -21.18
CA VAL A 114 1.50 28.88 -20.78
C VAL A 114 2.97 29.17 -21.03
N ARG A 115 3.25 30.23 -21.79
CA ARG A 115 4.56 30.86 -21.95
C ARG A 115 4.60 32.12 -21.08
N MET A 116 5.60 32.18 -20.20
CA MET A 116 5.94 33.40 -19.45
C MET A 116 6.72 34.40 -20.31
N PRO A 117 6.65 35.71 -20.02
CA PRO A 117 7.52 36.70 -20.65
C PRO A 117 9.01 36.39 -20.40
N ARG A 118 9.86 36.67 -21.39
CA ARG A 118 11.33 36.57 -21.31
C ARG A 118 12.01 37.84 -21.82
N ASP A 119 13.22 38.11 -21.38
CA ASP A 119 14.18 39.03 -22.01
C ASP A 119 13.62 40.41 -22.45
N GLY A 120 12.81 41.03 -21.57
CA GLY A 120 12.20 42.35 -21.80
C GLY A 120 10.75 42.32 -22.33
N GLU A 121 10.19 41.14 -22.58
CA GLU A 121 8.75 40.96 -22.79
C GLU A 121 7.96 41.24 -21.50
N SER A 122 6.73 41.75 -21.66
CA SER A 122 5.79 42.06 -20.56
C SER A 122 4.48 41.28 -20.62
N HIS A 123 4.33 40.34 -21.56
CA HIS A 123 3.07 39.62 -21.78
C HIS A 123 3.24 38.11 -21.62
N TYR A 124 2.25 37.49 -20.98
CA TYR A 124 2.10 36.03 -20.96
C TYR A 124 1.34 35.59 -22.20
N TRP A 125 1.60 34.36 -22.66
CA TRP A 125 0.85 33.72 -23.73
C TRP A 125 0.22 32.42 -23.20
N VAL A 126 -1.10 32.28 -23.34
CA VAL A 126 -1.88 31.10 -22.96
C VAL A 126 -2.45 30.50 -24.25
N GLY A 127 -1.72 29.55 -24.84
CA GLY A 127 -2.13 28.85 -26.05
C GLY A 127 -2.94 27.60 -25.75
N TYR A 128 -3.87 27.25 -26.64
CA TYR A 128 -4.61 25.99 -26.61
C TYR A 128 -4.77 25.41 -28.01
N SER A 129 -5.02 24.10 -28.11
CA SER A 129 -5.22 23.39 -29.37
C SER A 129 -6.09 22.15 -29.18
N TYR A 130 -6.91 21.83 -30.17
CA TYR A 130 -7.65 20.58 -30.30
C TYR A 130 -6.96 19.63 -31.30
N ASP A 131 -7.25 18.33 -31.21
CA ASP A 131 -6.69 17.34 -32.13
C ASP A 131 -7.13 17.61 -33.57
N GLY A 132 -6.18 17.96 -34.44
CA GLY A 132 -6.41 18.23 -35.86
C GLY A 132 -6.40 19.72 -36.27
N ASP A 133 -6.17 20.64 -35.33
CA ASP A 133 -6.12 22.08 -35.64
C ASP A 133 -4.92 22.48 -36.53
N LEU A 134 -5.22 23.23 -37.59
CA LEU A 134 -4.25 23.89 -38.50
C LEU A 134 -3.99 25.37 -38.14
N TRP A 135 -4.49 25.83 -37.00
CA TRP A 135 -4.56 27.23 -36.58
C TRP A 135 -4.03 27.37 -35.14
N VAL A 136 -3.40 28.49 -34.83
CA VAL A 136 -2.96 28.85 -33.48
C VAL A 136 -4.06 29.64 -32.80
N THR A 137 -4.55 29.12 -31.68
CA THR A 137 -5.49 29.81 -30.79
C THR A 137 -4.84 30.07 -29.43
N GLY A 138 -5.14 31.23 -28.85
CA GLY A 138 -4.66 31.55 -27.52
C GLY A 138 -5.02 32.95 -27.05
N PHE A 139 -4.44 33.31 -25.91
CA PHE A 139 -4.63 34.59 -25.27
C PHE A 139 -3.28 35.21 -24.94
N LEU A 140 -3.09 36.46 -25.34
CA LEU A 140 -2.04 37.31 -24.79
C LEU A 140 -2.59 37.96 -23.50
N VAL A 141 -1.80 38.03 -22.43
CA VAL A 141 -2.20 38.65 -21.16
C VAL A 141 -1.13 39.63 -20.70
N ASP A 142 -1.49 40.90 -20.48
CA ASP A 142 -0.56 41.95 -20.02
C ASP A 142 -0.33 41.94 -18.49
N GLU A 143 0.55 42.82 -17.99
CA GLU A 143 0.93 42.89 -16.58
C GLU A 143 -0.21 43.37 -15.67
N GLU A 144 -1.23 44.00 -16.25
CA GLU A 144 -2.47 44.41 -15.59
C GLU A 144 -3.54 43.30 -15.60
N GLY A 145 -3.31 42.19 -16.29
CA GLY A 145 -4.23 41.06 -16.42
C GLY A 145 -5.30 41.21 -17.51
N SER A 146 -5.19 42.20 -18.39
CA SER A 146 -6.05 42.34 -19.57
C SER A 146 -5.73 41.23 -20.57
N ALA A 147 -6.77 40.57 -21.07
CA ALA A 147 -6.64 39.46 -22.01
C ALA A 147 -7.00 39.89 -23.43
N TYR A 148 -6.20 39.44 -24.39
CA TYR A 148 -6.39 39.66 -25.82
C TYR A 148 -6.54 38.30 -26.49
N GLU A 149 -7.69 38.02 -27.07
CA GLU A 149 -7.95 36.77 -27.79
C GLU A 149 -7.26 36.82 -29.15
N VAL A 150 -6.54 35.76 -29.50
CA VAL A 150 -5.70 35.67 -30.70
C VAL A 150 -5.99 34.38 -31.45
N THR A 151 -6.30 34.52 -32.73
CA THR A 151 -6.46 33.43 -33.69
C THR A 151 -5.55 33.71 -34.89
N ALA A 152 -4.67 32.78 -35.25
CA ALA A 152 -3.69 32.97 -36.32
C ALA A 152 -3.45 31.71 -37.18
N ASP A 153 -3.22 31.92 -38.47
CA ASP A 153 -2.60 30.96 -39.39
C ASP A 153 -1.40 31.60 -40.11
N ASN A 154 -0.79 30.92 -41.10
CA ASN A 154 0.38 31.47 -41.80
C ASN A 154 0.07 32.70 -42.68
N SER A 155 -1.21 33.03 -42.92
CA SER A 155 -1.67 34.13 -43.77
C SER A 155 -2.23 35.33 -42.98
N ALA A 156 -2.94 35.06 -41.89
CA ALA A 156 -3.61 36.10 -41.11
C ALA A 156 -3.60 35.83 -39.60
N ALA A 157 -3.56 36.90 -38.80
CA ALA A 157 -3.93 36.86 -37.38
C ALA A 157 -5.00 37.90 -37.04
N ILE A 158 -5.97 37.49 -36.23
CA ILE A 158 -7.03 38.33 -35.67
C ILE A 158 -6.76 38.48 -34.17
N VAL A 159 -6.72 39.72 -33.69
CA VAL A 159 -6.47 40.06 -32.29
C VAL A 159 -7.65 40.85 -31.75
N SER A 160 -8.35 40.30 -30.76
CA SER A 160 -9.56 40.90 -30.19
C SER A 160 -9.33 41.46 -28.79
N SER A 161 -9.85 42.66 -28.53
CA SER A 161 -9.81 43.30 -27.19
C SER A 161 -11.16 43.90 -26.83
N ASP A 162 -11.48 43.82 -25.55
CA ASP A 162 -12.64 44.45 -24.91
C ASP A 162 -12.50 45.98 -24.74
N GLN A 163 -11.29 46.50 -24.92
CA GLN A 163 -10.97 47.93 -24.93
C GLN A 163 -10.71 48.41 -26.37
N PRO A 164 -11.08 49.66 -26.73
CA PRO A 164 -10.91 50.18 -28.09
C PRO A 164 -9.44 50.31 -28.50
N TRP A 165 -9.15 50.09 -29.79
CA TRP A 165 -7.79 50.05 -30.32
C TRP A 165 -7.27 51.44 -30.74
N ASP A 166 -6.24 51.93 -30.05
CA ASP A 166 -5.36 53.00 -30.53
C ASP A 166 -4.07 52.44 -31.15
N ASP A 167 -3.34 53.27 -31.90
CA ASP A 167 -2.15 52.82 -32.63
C ASP A 167 -0.96 52.45 -31.73
N ALA A 168 -0.88 53.01 -30.51
CA ALA A 168 0.14 52.64 -29.55
C ALA A 168 -0.14 51.24 -28.95
N ARG A 169 -1.41 50.92 -28.65
CA ARG A 169 -1.84 49.56 -28.25
C ARG A 169 -1.57 48.55 -29.37
N LYS A 170 -1.96 48.85 -30.61
CA LYS A 170 -1.68 47.99 -31.77
C LYS A 170 -0.18 47.71 -31.92
N ALA A 171 0.66 48.74 -31.82
CA ALA A 171 2.12 48.61 -31.92
C ALA A 171 2.73 47.74 -30.80
N ARG A 172 2.29 47.94 -29.54
CA ARG A 172 2.74 47.11 -28.39
C ARG A 172 2.36 45.64 -28.57
N ILE A 173 1.10 45.38 -28.92
CA ILE A 173 0.58 44.02 -29.10
C ILE A 173 1.23 43.34 -30.30
N LEU A 174 1.45 44.04 -31.42
CA LEU A 174 2.19 43.53 -32.57
C LEU A 174 3.62 43.08 -32.22
N ALA A 175 4.31 43.82 -31.36
CA ALA A 175 5.63 43.42 -30.88
C ALA A 175 5.56 42.18 -29.97
N ALA A 176 4.59 42.14 -29.05
CA ALA A 176 4.40 41.03 -28.11
C ALA A 176 3.89 39.72 -28.77
N LEU A 177 3.25 39.80 -29.94
CA LEU A 177 2.76 38.62 -30.68
C LEU A 177 3.85 37.88 -31.46
N ARG A 178 4.94 38.55 -31.85
CA ARG A 178 6.00 37.91 -32.67
C ARG A 178 6.66 36.72 -31.98
N PRO A 179 7.14 36.82 -30.72
CA PRO A 179 7.77 35.68 -30.05
C PRO A 179 6.84 34.46 -29.84
N PRO A 180 5.61 34.56 -29.29
CA PRO A 180 4.77 33.38 -29.08
C PRO A 180 4.33 32.71 -30.39
N LEU A 181 4.01 33.48 -31.43
CA LEU A 181 3.59 32.91 -32.73
C LEU A 181 4.73 32.31 -33.56
N ALA A 182 6.00 32.61 -33.23
CA ALA A 182 7.17 32.06 -33.91
C ALA A 182 7.88 30.93 -33.13
N ASP A 183 7.86 30.98 -31.78
CA ASP A 183 8.61 30.04 -30.94
C ASP A 183 7.77 28.89 -30.37
N TYR A 184 6.42 28.98 -30.33
CA TYR A 184 5.66 28.10 -29.43
C TYR A 184 4.13 27.95 -29.69
N PRO A 185 3.63 26.76 -30.08
CA PRO A 185 4.35 25.60 -30.63
C PRO A 185 4.73 25.82 -32.11
N ASP A 186 5.46 24.89 -32.73
CA ASP A 186 5.87 24.91 -34.16
C ASP A 186 4.68 24.73 -35.17
N LEU A 187 3.55 25.40 -34.92
CA LEU A 187 2.34 25.33 -35.75
C LEU A 187 2.39 26.30 -36.94
N LEU A 188 2.96 27.49 -36.75
CA LEU A 188 3.21 28.45 -37.84
C LEU A 188 4.65 28.32 -38.34
N LYS A 189 4.81 28.22 -39.66
CA LYS A 189 6.12 28.17 -40.32
C LYS A 189 6.67 29.56 -40.61
N THR A 190 5.78 30.54 -40.68
CA THR A 190 6.06 31.94 -40.97
C THR A 190 5.14 32.82 -40.13
N PHE A 191 5.62 33.99 -39.73
CA PHE A 191 4.76 34.98 -39.08
C PHE A 191 3.65 35.44 -40.06
N PRO A 192 2.40 35.66 -39.60
CA PRO A 192 1.27 35.95 -40.49
C PRO A 192 1.50 37.18 -41.38
N GLU A 193 1.11 37.09 -42.65
CA GLU A 193 1.27 38.19 -43.63
C GLU A 193 0.39 39.40 -43.32
N SER A 194 -0.77 39.18 -42.69
CA SER A 194 -1.75 40.21 -42.34
C SER A 194 -2.19 40.11 -40.88
N ILE A 195 -2.47 41.26 -40.24
CA ILE A 195 -2.93 41.32 -38.84
C ILE A 195 -4.08 42.30 -38.73
N SER A 196 -5.22 41.84 -38.19
CA SER A 196 -6.39 42.66 -37.87
C SER A 196 -6.59 42.80 -36.36
N PHE A 197 -7.14 43.94 -35.97
CA PHE A 197 -7.42 44.29 -34.57
C PHE A 197 -8.93 44.56 -34.41
N GLU A 198 -9.62 43.68 -33.70
CA GLU A 198 -11.07 43.74 -33.47
C GLU A 198 -11.40 44.28 -32.08
N HIS A 199 -12.29 45.26 -32.00
CA HIS A 199 -12.84 45.72 -30.72
C HIS A 199 -14.15 44.97 -30.43
N ARG A 200 -14.17 44.20 -29.34
CA ARG A 200 -15.31 43.38 -28.90
C ARG A 200 -15.74 43.83 -27.48
N PRO A 201 -16.52 44.91 -27.32
CA PRO A 201 -16.82 45.49 -26.02
C PRO A 201 -17.46 44.47 -25.07
N ARG A 202 -17.15 44.54 -23.76
CA ARG A 202 -17.78 43.64 -22.78
C ARG A 202 -19.30 43.83 -22.79
N PRO A 203 -20.10 42.75 -22.89
CA PRO A 203 -21.54 42.85 -22.72
C PRO A 203 -21.89 43.25 -21.28
N ASP A 204 -23.00 43.98 -21.10
CA ASP A 204 -23.60 44.17 -19.78
C ASP A 204 -24.09 42.81 -19.27
N LEU A 205 -23.30 42.21 -18.39
CA LEU A 205 -23.55 40.88 -17.83
C LEU A 205 -24.83 40.84 -16.98
N LYS A 206 -25.20 41.95 -16.33
CA LYS A 206 -26.42 42.02 -15.53
C LYS A 206 -27.63 42.08 -16.45
N ALA A 207 -27.65 42.99 -17.41
CA ALA A 207 -28.76 43.12 -18.36
C ALA A 207 -28.92 41.84 -19.20
N GLY A 208 -27.82 41.27 -19.69
CA GLY A 208 -27.82 40.02 -20.46
C GLY A 208 -28.36 38.82 -19.67
N LEU A 209 -27.95 38.67 -18.41
CA LEU A 209 -28.52 37.63 -17.53
C LEU A 209 -30.03 37.80 -17.34
N LEU A 210 -30.46 39.01 -16.98
CA LEU A 210 -31.85 39.29 -16.67
C LEU A 210 -32.77 39.19 -17.90
N ASP A 211 -32.24 39.39 -19.12
CA ASP A 211 -32.99 39.15 -20.35
C ASP A 211 -33.20 37.65 -20.63
N VAL A 212 -32.12 36.87 -20.62
CA VAL A 212 -32.20 35.41 -20.82
C VAL A 212 -33.01 34.74 -19.70
N HIS A 213 -32.84 35.14 -18.43
CA HIS A 213 -33.65 34.62 -17.31
C HIS A 213 -35.13 34.93 -17.48
N ARG A 214 -35.51 36.16 -17.88
CA ARG A 214 -36.92 36.50 -18.16
C ARG A 214 -37.49 35.67 -19.30
N HIS A 215 -36.72 35.42 -20.36
CA HIS A 215 -37.14 34.53 -21.46
C HIS A 215 -37.41 33.10 -20.96
N VAL A 216 -36.45 32.48 -20.25
CA VAL A 216 -36.59 31.13 -19.69
C VAL A 216 -37.79 31.03 -18.73
N ARG A 217 -37.95 32.04 -17.86
CA ARG A 217 -39.04 32.10 -16.87
C ARG A 217 -40.42 32.28 -17.50
N GLY A 218 -40.50 32.87 -18.69
CA GLY A 218 -41.74 33.05 -19.45
C GLY A 218 -42.27 31.76 -20.10
N ILE A 219 -41.43 30.73 -20.28
CA ILE A 219 -41.81 29.50 -20.97
C ILE A 219 -42.58 28.56 -20.01
N PRO A 220 -43.82 28.15 -20.32
CA PRO A 220 -44.59 27.23 -19.48
C PRO A 220 -43.88 25.89 -19.27
N ARG A 221 -43.77 25.44 -18.02
CA ARG A 221 -43.06 24.19 -17.63
C ARG A 221 -43.53 22.92 -18.34
N ALA A 222 -44.77 22.90 -18.87
CA ALA A 222 -45.28 21.81 -19.69
C ALA A 222 -44.60 21.70 -21.07
N GLN A 223 -44.05 22.80 -21.61
CA GLN A 223 -43.36 22.86 -22.90
C GLN A 223 -41.90 22.42 -22.75
N THR A 224 -41.70 21.17 -22.33
CA THR A 224 -40.38 20.66 -21.88
C THR A 224 -39.26 20.80 -22.90
N ALA A 225 -39.53 20.68 -24.20
CA ALA A 225 -38.53 20.85 -25.25
C ALA A 225 -38.11 22.32 -25.43
N GLU A 226 -39.05 23.26 -25.35
CA GLU A 226 -38.77 24.69 -25.46
C GLU A 226 -38.02 25.20 -24.24
N PHE A 227 -38.50 24.83 -23.04
CA PHE A 227 -37.83 25.15 -21.78
C PHE A 227 -36.38 24.62 -21.76
N ARG A 228 -36.14 23.39 -22.22
CA ARG A 228 -34.77 22.83 -22.30
C ARG A 228 -33.85 23.62 -23.24
N ARG A 229 -34.38 24.13 -24.36
CA ARG A 229 -33.59 24.98 -25.28
C ARG A 229 -33.21 26.30 -24.61
N ALA A 230 -34.18 27.00 -24.02
CA ALA A 230 -33.93 28.27 -23.35
C ALA A 230 -33.03 28.11 -22.10
N LEU A 231 -33.19 27.03 -21.30
CA LEU A 231 -32.23 26.72 -20.22
C LEU A 231 -30.82 26.47 -20.78
N GLY A 232 -30.71 25.88 -21.98
CA GLY A 232 -29.47 25.75 -22.73
C GLY A 232 -28.84 27.09 -23.10
N GLU A 233 -29.64 28.11 -23.43
CA GLU A 233 -29.16 29.49 -23.67
C GLU A 233 -28.65 30.14 -22.38
N LEU A 234 -29.38 29.97 -21.26
CA LEU A 234 -28.95 30.47 -19.95
C LEU A 234 -27.67 29.77 -19.46
N ARG A 235 -27.54 28.46 -19.70
CA ARG A 235 -26.28 27.74 -19.48
C ARG A 235 -25.16 28.24 -20.40
N SER A 236 -25.47 28.55 -21.66
CA SER A 236 -24.52 29.15 -22.61
C SER A 236 -24.13 30.58 -22.25
N PHE A 237 -24.97 31.31 -21.50
CA PHE A 237 -24.60 32.58 -20.88
C PHE A 237 -23.57 32.36 -19.76
N PHE A 238 -23.82 31.44 -18.83
CA PHE A 238 -22.90 31.13 -17.73
C PHE A 238 -21.64 30.35 -18.14
N TRP A 239 -21.64 29.69 -19.30
CA TRP A 239 -20.43 29.17 -19.95
C TRP A 239 -19.49 30.29 -20.38
N ARG A 240 -20.04 31.34 -21.01
CA ARG A 240 -19.26 32.45 -21.56
C ARG A 240 -18.85 33.49 -20.52
N ASN A 241 -19.60 33.62 -19.42
CA ASN A 241 -19.43 34.71 -18.45
C ASN A 241 -19.27 34.19 -17.01
N ASP A 242 -18.38 34.81 -16.23
CA ASP A 242 -18.24 34.52 -14.80
C ASP A 242 -19.45 35.04 -14.01
N TYR A 243 -20.16 34.14 -13.34
CA TYR A 243 -21.31 34.49 -12.50
C TYR A 243 -20.89 35.37 -11.30
N ARG A 244 -19.61 35.38 -10.93
CA ARG A 244 -19.07 36.25 -9.87
C ARG A 244 -18.90 37.70 -10.35
N ASP A 245 -18.77 37.91 -11.65
CA ASP A 245 -18.71 39.23 -12.28
C ASP A 245 -20.12 39.79 -12.62
N VAL A 246 -21.17 38.95 -12.59
CA VAL A 246 -22.57 39.40 -12.64
C VAL A 246 -22.98 39.93 -11.26
N ASP A 247 -23.29 41.23 -11.19
CA ASP A 247 -23.45 42.00 -9.94
C ASP A 247 -22.33 41.70 -8.91
N PRO A 248 -21.13 42.32 -9.08
CA PRO A 248 -20.03 42.14 -8.14
C PRO A 248 -20.32 42.63 -6.72
N THR A 249 -21.34 43.47 -6.52
CA THR A 249 -21.78 43.88 -5.17
C THR A 249 -22.55 42.77 -4.45
N GLY A 250 -23.13 41.85 -5.22
CA GLY A 250 -23.84 40.67 -4.78
C GLY A 250 -25.17 40.94 -4.06
N LYS A 251 -25.76 42.12 -4.24
CA LYS A 251 -26.95 42.58 -3.48
C LYS A 251 -28.20 42.77 -4.32
N ASP A 252 -28.12 42.63 -5.65
CA ASP A 252 -29.27 42.83 -6.51
C ASP A 252 -30.32 41.71 -6.36
N PRO A 253 -31.56 42.02 -5.93
CA PRO A 253 -32.57 40.99 -5.68
C PRO A 253 -33.01 40.23 -6.93
N GLU A 254 -32.95 40.83 -8.12
CA GLU A 254 -33.32 40.18 -9.38
C GLU A 254 -32.23 39.21 -9.81
N VAL A 255 -30.95 39.59 -9.72
CA VAL A 255 -29.81 38.69 -9.98
C VAL A 255 -29.80 37.49 -9.02
N LEU A 256 -30.02 37.73 -7.73
CA LEU A 256 -30.14 36.64 -6.74
C LEU A 256 -31.34 35.73 -7.00
N THR A 257 -32.42 36.27 -7.58
CA THR A 257 -33.56 35.47 -8.04
C THR A 257 -33.19 34.64 -9.26
N ALA A 258 -32.53 35.25 -10.27
CA ALA A 258 -32.07 34.55 -11.47
C ALA A 258 -31.11 33.40 -11.15
N PHE A 259 -30.17 33.59 -10.22
CA PHE A 259 -29.25 32.55 -9.78
C PHE A 259 -29.96 31.43 -9.01
N ASN A 260 -30.90 31.77 -8.12
CA ASN A 260 -31.69 30.78 -7.38
C ASN A 260 -32.55 29.93 -8.31
N ASP A 261 -33.23 30.57 -9.27
CA ASP A 261 -34.07 29.90 -10.26
C ASP A 261 -33.22 29.03 -11.20
N TYR A 262 -32.08 29.53 -11.66
CA TYR A 262 -31.16 28.76 -12.50
C TYR A 262 -30.61 27.53 -11.78
N GLY A 263 -30.16 27.67 -10.52
CA GLY A 263 -29.72 26.53 -9.70
C GLY A 263 -30.82 25.50 -9.47
N PHE A 264 -32.07 25.94 -9.26
CA PHE A 264 -33.23 25.05 -9.18
C PHE A 264 -33.47 24.31 -10.50
N TRP A 265 -33.47 25.01 -11.65
CA TRP A 265 -33.66 24.40 -12.96
C TRP A 265 -32.54 23.44 -13.37
N LEU A 266 -31.30 23.71 -12.97
CA LEU A 266 -30.15 22.79 -13.12
C LEU A 266 -30.37 21.51 -12.31
N ALA A 267 -30.85 21.61 -11.07
CA ALA A 267 -31.18 20.44 -10.26
C ALA A 267 -32.33 19.63 -10.89
N GLU A 268 -33.37 20.27 -11.44
CA GLU A 268 -34.44 19.58 -12.16
C GLU A 268 -33.97 18.91 -13.46
N SER A 269 -32.99 19.48 -14.17
CA SER A 269 -32.39 18.87 -15.37
C SER A 269 -31.35 17.78 -15.05
N GLY A 270 -31.04 17.57 -13.77
CA GLY A 270 -30.13 16.52 -13.28
C GLY A 270 -28.68 16.96 -13.13
N GLU A 271 -28.35 18.23 -13.39
CA GLU A 271 -27.02 18.86 -13.27
C GLU A 271 -26.74 19.28 -11.81
N ALA A 272 -26.98 18.36 -10.88
CA ALA A 272 -27.09 18.62 -9.45
C ALA A 272 -25.80 19.16 -8.78
N GLN A 273 -24.62 18.88 -9.35
CA GLN A 273 -23.35 19.44 -8.88
C GLN A 273 -23.21 20.92 -9.22
N GLU A 274 -23.62 21.31 -10.43
CA GLU A 274 -23.56 22.71 -10.90
C GLU A 274 -24.61 23.55 -10.17
N ALA A 275 -25.80 22.98 -9.94
CA ALA A 275 -26.83 23.55 -9.08
C ALA A 275 -26.35 23.91 -7.66
N ASP A 276 -25.65 22.98 -6.99
CA ASP A 276 -25.14 23.18 -5.62
C ASP A 276 -24.16 24.37 -5.54
N LEU A 277 -23.30 24.54 -6.55
CA LEU A 277 -22.37 25.68 -6.64
C LEU A 277 -23.10 27.02 -6.79
N PHE A 278 -24.04 27.13 -7.73
CA PHE A 278 -24.83 28.36 -7.94
C PHE A 278 -25.67 28.72 -6.72
N LEU A 279 -26.31 27.73 -6.09
CA LEU A 279 -27.11 27.94 -4.88
C LEU A 279 -26.23 28.22 -3.65
N GLY A 280 -24.99 27.71 -3.64
CA GLY A 280 -23.95 28.10 -2.72
C GLY A 280 -23.57 29.57 -2.84
N GLU A 281 -23.40 30.09 -4.06
CA GLU A 281 -23.13 31.51 -4.30
C GLU A 281 -24.30 32.40 -3.87
N VAL A 282 -25.55 32.01 -4.16
CA VAL A 282 -26.75 32.73 -3.69
C VAL A 282 -26.73 32.85 -2.16
N LEU A 283 -26.45 31.75 -1.45
CA LEU A 283 -26.40 31.75 0.02
C LEU A 283 -25.16 32.43 0.60
N ARG A 284 -24.07 32.57 -0.17
CA ARG A 284 -22.90 33.37 0.21
C ARG A 284 -23.20 34.88 0.13
N ARG A 285 -23.97 35.30 -0.88
CA ARG A 285 -24.40 36.68 -1.10
C ARG A 285 -25.56 37.10 -0.19
N ASP A 286 -26.56 36.24 -0.07
CA ASP A 286 -27.75 36.41 0.77
C ASP A 286 -28.00 35.15 1.63
N PRO A 287 -27.37 35.06 2.82
CA PRO A 287 -27.61 33.98 3.78
C PRO A 287 -29.04 33.96 4.37
N ALA A 288 -29.89 34.95 4.07
CA ALA A 288 -31.29 34.98 4.48
C ALA A 288 -32.24 34.37 3.43
N ARG A 289 -31.74 34.02 2.23
CA ARG A 289 -32.52 33.46 1.12
C ARG A 289 -33.04 32.04 1.40
N THR A 290 -34.11 31.93 2.20
CA THR A 290 -34.70 30.65 2.65
C THR A 290 -34.90 29.63 1.52
N ALA A 291 -35.40 30.05 0.34
CA ALA A 291 -35.62 29.15 -0.80
C ALA A 291 -34.34 28.49 -1.35
N ALA A 292 -33.19 29.17 -1.28
CA ALA A 292 -31.94 28.63 -1.82
C ALA A 292 -31.42 27.45 -0.99
N TYR A 293 -31.68 27.42 0.33
CA TYR A 293 -31.40 26.24 1.16
C TYR A 293 -32.19 25.02 0.70
N LEU A 294 -33.50 25.17 0.41
CA LEU A 294 -34.32 24.06 -0.07
C LEU A 294 -33.81 23.49 -1.39
N ASN A 295 -33.53 24.38 -2.35
CA ASN A 295 -33.03 24.02 -3.67
C ASN A 295 -31.65 23.34 -3.57
N ARG A 296 -30.77 23.82 -2.67
CA ARG A 296 -29.43 23.26 -2.49
C ARG A 296 -29.48 21.90 -1.79
N ALA A 297 -30.38 21.74 -0.83
CA ALA A 297 -30.66 20.45 -0.20
C ALA A 297 -31.12 19.41 -1.24
N ASP A 298 -32.06 19.78 -2.13
CA ASP A 298 -32.53 18.93 -3.22
C ASP A 298 -31.39 18.53 -4.16
N ALA A 299 -30.56 19.49 -4.59
CA ALA A 299 -29.39 19.24 -5.43
C ALA A 299 -28.39 18.29 -4.76
N ARG A 300 -28.06 18.52 -3.48
CA ARG A 300 -27.17 17.64 -2.70
C ARG A 300 -27.77 16.25 -2.50
N TRP A 301 -29.08 16.13 -2.31
CA TRP A 301 -29.75 14.83 -2.21
C TRP A 301 -29.67 14.04 -3.53
N GLN A 302 -29.79 14.72 -4.68
CA GLN A 302 -29.56 14.09 -5.97
C GLN A 302 -28.09 13.67 -6.19
N GLN A 303 -27.12 14.49 -5.76
CA GLN A 303 -25.71 14.13 -5.78
C GLN A 303 -25.44 12.87 -4.94
N ALA A 304 -26.04 12.77 -3.74
CA ALA A 304 -25.95 11.59 -2.90
C ALA A 304 -26.46 10.30 -3.58
N GLY A 305 -27.51 10.41 -4.41
CA GLY A 305 -28.04 9.28 -5.19
C GLY A 305 -27.12 8.82 -6.34
N LYS A 306 -26.19 9.68 -6.79
CA LYS A 306 -25.22 9.38 -7.86
C LYS A 306 -23.81 9.07 -7.33
N ALA A 307 -23.48 9.52 -6.12
CA ALA A 307 -22.19 9.31 -5.48
C ALA A 307 -22.14 7.94 -4.78
N GLY A 308 -21.10 7.13 -5.05
CA GLY A 308 -20.81 5.92 -4.28
C GLY A 308 -20.29 6.26 -2.89
N ASP A 309 -18.97 6.30 -2.73
CA ASP A 309 -18.31 6.49 -1.43
C ASP A 309 -18.63 7.83 -0.74
N LYS A 310 -19.02 8.86 -1.52
CA LYS A 310 -19.40 10.19 -0.99
C LYS A 310 -20.89 10.35 -0.67
N ARG A 311 -21.71 9.29 -0.78
CA ARG A 311 -23.15 9.35 -0.50
C ARG A 311 -23.46 9.99 0.86
N GLY A 312 -22.85 9.48 1.93
CA GLY A 312 -23.12 9.95 3.31
C GLY A 312 -22.78 11.43 3.52
N HIS A 313 -21.73 11.92 2.87
CA HIS A 313 -21.33 13.34 2.92
C HIS A 313 -22.39 14.26 2.31
N PHE A 314 -22.84 13.94 1.08
CA PHE A 314 -23.89 14.72 0.42
C PHE A 314 -25.24 14.60 1.13
N GLU A 315 -25.61 13.43 1.67
CA GLU A 315 -26.80 13.32 2.51
C GLU A 315 -26.69 14.19 3.77
N ALA A 316 -25.53 14.25 4.44
CA ALA A 316 -25.33 15.06 5.64
C ALA A 316 -25.48 16.56 5.36
N LEU A 317 -24.84 17.06 4.28
CA LEU A 317 -25.00 18.45 3.83
C LEU A 317 -26.44 18.80 3.45
N ALA A 318 -27.12 17.88 2.73
CA ALA A 318 -28.52 18.09 2.35
C ALA A 318 -29.47 18.11 3.55
N ARG A 319 -29.27 17.20 4.54
CA ARG A 319 -30.02 17.23 5.81
C ARG A 319 -29.85 18.57 6.52
N GLU A 320 -28.65 19.15 6.52
CA GLU A 320 -28.43 20.44 7.14
C GLU A 320 -29.11 21.59 6.40
N ASP A 321 -29.04 21.63 5.07
CA ASP A 321 -29.75 22.65 4.29
C ASP A 321 -31.28 22.55 4.45
N TYR A 322 -31.83 21.33 4.56
CA TYR A 322 -33.24 21.16 4.92
C TYR A 322 -33.57 21.70 6.32
N ARG A 323 -32.69 21.53 7.32
CA ARG A 323 -32.85 22.13 8.66
C ARG A 323 -32.79 23.64 8.63
N GLN A 324 -31.86 24.22 7.86
CA GLN A 324 -31.78 25.66 7.63
C GLN A 324 -33.06 26.21 6.99
N TYR A 325 -33.61 25.53 5.98
CA TYR A 325 -34.89 25.91 5.38
C TYR A 325 -36.04 25.86 6.42
N CYS A 326 -36.22 24.73 7.10
CA CYS A 326 -37.40 24.54 7.94
C CYS A 326 -37.33 25.32 9.26
N SER A 327 -36.15 25.52 9.86
CA SER A 327 -36.00 26.40 11.04
C SER A 327 -36.34 27.86 10.71
N ARG A 328 -35.96 28.36 9.53
CA ARG A 328 -36.30 29.72 9.09
C ARG A 328 -37.80 29.90 8.86
N ARG A 329 -38.47 28.94 8.22
CA ARG A 329 -39.93 28.95 8.05
C ARG A 329 -40.65 28.95 9.41
N LEU A 330 -40.25 28.08 10.32
CA LEU A 330 -40.82 28.01 11.68
C LEU A 330 -40.59 29.31 12.47
N ALA A 331 -39.38 29.89 12.41
CA ALA A 331 -39.05 31.14 13.07
C ALA A 331 -39.84 32.34 12.51
N ALA A 332 -40.11 32.35 11.21
CA ALA A 332 -40.95 33.35 10.54
C ALA A 332 -42.47 33.07 10.67
N GLN A 333 -42.88 32.02 11.38
CA GLN A 333 -44.27 31.54 11.50
C GLN A 333 -44.93 31.20 10.14
N GLU A 334 -44.14 30.86 9.13
CA GLU A 334 -44.60 30.52 7.79
C GLU A 334 -44.84 29.00 7.63
N PRO A 335 -46.00 28.55 7.13
CA PRO A 335 -46.29 27.12 7.00
C PRO A 335 -45.38 26.45 5.97
N ILE A 336 -44.83 25.27 6.28
CA ILE A 336 -44.06 24.46 5.33
C ILE A 336 -45.06 23.70 4.43
N PRO A 337 -45.00 23.83 3.09
CA PRO A 337 -45.92 23.12 2.20
C PRO A 337 -45.83 21.60 2.38
N GLY A 338 -46.97 20.89 2.38
CA GLY A 338 -47.03 19.48 2.81
C GLY A 338 -46.14 18.52 2.04
N ASN A 339 -45.96 18.74 0.73
CA ASN A 339 -45.02 17.96 -0.11
C ASN A 339 -43.55 18.18 0.30
N ILE A 340 -43.18 19.42 0.65
CA ILE A 340 -41.85 19.77 1.15
C ILE A 340 -41.67 19.22 2.57
N ALA A 341 -42.69 19.33 3.42
CA ALA A 341 -42.66 18.81 4.79
C ALA A 341 -42.45 17.28 4.81
N GLY A 342 -43.17 16.53 3.98
CA GLY A 342 -42.99 15.08 3.85
C GLY A 342 -41.60 14.69 3.34
N ARG A 343 -41.06 15.43 2.36
CA ARG A 343 -39.69 15.21 1.83
C ARG A 343 -38.61 15.47 2.89
N ILE A 344 -38.71 16.58 3.61
CA ILE A 344 -37.77 16.92 4.69
C ILE A 344 -37.90 15.92 5.85
N GLY A 345 -39.12 15.55 6.24
CA GLY A 345 -39.36 14.53 7.27
C GLY A 345 -38.72 13.19 6.92
N ALA A 346 -38.90 12.72 5.68
CA ALA A 346 -38.25 11.51 5.18
C ALA A 346 -36.70 11.64 5.16
N ALA A 347 -36.15 12.78 4.73
CA ALA A 347 -34.72 13.02 4.69
C ALA A 347 -34.07 13.07 6.09
N LEU A 348 -34.78 13.63 7.08
CA LEU A 348 -34.36 13.77 8.47
C LEU A 348 -34.70 12.56 9.35
N GLY A 349 -35.56 11.64 8.88
CA GLY A 349 -36.01 10.47 9.63
C GLY A 349 -37.05 10.79 10.72
N VAL A 350 -37.88 11.81 10.53
CA VAL A 350 -38.84 12.31 11.53
C VAL A 350 -40.26 12.43 10.97
N PRO A 351 -41.32 12.15 11.77
CA PRO A 351 -42.70 12.20 11.31
C PRO A 351 -43.28 13.63 11.24
N ALA A 352 -42.68 14.58 11.95
CA ALA A 352 -43.11 15.98 12.01
C ALA A 352 -41.91 16.92 12.05
N LEU A 353 -42.10 18.16 11.58
CA LEU A 353 -41.06 19.19 11.56
C LEU A 353 -41.34 20.22 12.64
N ASP A 354 -40.70 20.03 13.79
CA ASP A 354 -40.68 20.97 14.91
C ASP A 354 -39.33 21.69 15.04
N ALA A 355 -39.20 22.54 16.05
CA ALA A 355 -37.97 23.29 16.31
C ALA A 355 -36.74 22.41 16.66
N ALA A 356 -36.94 21.18 17.15
CA ALA A 356 -35.86 20.24 17.46
C ALA A 356 -35.41 19.47 16.21
N ALA A 357 -36.35 18.99 15.40
CA ALA A 357 -36.09 18.36 14.10
C ALA A 357 -35.34 19.30 13.15
N CYS A 358 -35.76 20.58 13.13
CA CYS A 358 -35.21 21.61 12.26
C CYS A 358 -33.95 22.32 12.80
N ARG A 359 -33.44 21.98 14.00
CA ARG A 359 -32.26 22.64 14.59
C ARG A 359 -31.00 22.44 13.72
N PRO A 360 -30.38 23.50 13.16
CA PRO A 360 -29.11 23.38 12.46
C PRO A 360 -28.05 22.72 13.33
N ARG A 361 -27.32 21.74 12.79
CA ARG A 361 -26.33 20.95 13.54
C ARG A 361 -24.87 21.38 13.30
N LEU A 362 -24.59 22.17 12.26
CA LEU A 362 -23.21 22.57 11.93
C LEU A 362 -22.71 23.82 12.67
N ALA A 363 -23.59 24.59 13.32
CA ALA A 363 -23.22 25.83 14.03
C ALA A 363 -22.17 25.59 15.15
N ILE A 364 -22.33 24.52 15.94
CA ILE A 364 -21.38 24.16 17.00
C ILE A 364 -19.97 23.88 16.45
N PHE A 365 -19.84 23.34 15.24
CA PHE A 365 -18.55 23.09 14.61
C PHE A 365 -17.84 24.38 14.20
N GLN A 366 -18.57 25.40 13.78
CA GLN A 366 -18.02 26.73 13.48
C GLN A 366 -17.50 27.40 14.77
N ALA A 367 -18.23 27.29 15.88
CA ALA A 367 -17.80 27.76 17.19
C ALA A 367 -16.50 27.05 17.65
N ILE A 368 -16.43 25.72 17.53
CA ILE A 368 -15.21 24.93 17.81
C ILE A 368 -14.05 25.35 16.89
N GLN A 369 -14.31 25.59 15.60
CA GLN A 369 -13.28 26.09 14.68
C GLN A 369 -12.75 27.47 15.10
N ALA A 370 -13.62 28.38 15.53
CA ALA A 370 -13.24 29.69 16.06
C ALA A 370 -12.56 29.63 17.45
N GLY A 371 -12.77 28.54 18.20
CA GLY A 371 -12.37 28.46 19.62
C GLY A 371 -13.32 29.22 20.56
N ASP A 372 -14.54 29.54 20.09
CA ASP A 372 -15.52 30.30 20.84
C ASP A 372 -16.26 29.41 21.85
N VAL A 373 -15.73 29.40 23.08
CA VAL A 373 -16.27 28.68 24.23
C VAL A 373 -17.72 29.08 24.53
N ALA A 374 -18.05 30.37 24.43
CA ALA A 374 -19.37 30.89 24.75
C ALA A 374 -20.42 30.46 23.71
N ALA A 375 -20.05 30.47 22.42
CA ALA A 375 -20.90 29.96 21.35
C ALA A 375 -21.11 28.44 21.47
N VAL A 376 -20.10 27.64 21.83
CA VAL A 376 -20.27 26.20 22.09
C VAL A 376 -21.26 25.97 23.23
N GLN A 377 -21.13 26.68 24.35
CA GLN A 377 -22.07 26.60 25.47
C GLN A 377 -23.49 27.02 25.06
N ALA A 378 -23.63 28.08 24.27
CA ALA A 378 -24.93 28.55 23.79
C ALA A 378 -25.63 27.55 22.88
N GLU A 379 -24.92 26.88 21.97
CA GLU A 379 -25.49 25.84 21.10
C GLU A 379 -25.92 24.61 21.90
N LEU A 380 -25.11 24.16 22.86
CA LEU A 380 -25.48 23.05 23.76
C LEU A 380 -26.68 23.42 24.64
N ALA A 381 -26.73 24.62 25.19
CA ALA A 381 -27.87 25.12 25.98
C ALA A 381 -29.16 25.27 25.14
N ARG A 382 -29.04 25.51 23.83
CA ARG A 382 -30.15 25.45 22.87
C ARG A 382 -30.61 24.02 22.55
N GLY A 383 -29.97 23.00 23.13
CA GLY A 383 -30.29 21.59 22.95
C GLY A 383 -29.60 20.94 21.74
N GLN A 384 -28.45 21.46 21.30
CA GLN A 384 -27.64 20.77 20.30
C GLN A 384 -27.17 19.41 20.82
N ASP A 385 -27.25 18.38 19.98
CA ASP A 385 -26.77 17.03 20.33
C ASP A 385 -25.23 17.05 20.49
N PRO A 386 -24.68 16.74 21.68
CA PRO A 386 -23.24 16.73 21.94
C PRO A 386 -22.52 15.58 21.19
N ASN A 387 -23.26 14.56 20.75
CA ASN A 387 -22.78 13.48 19.90
C ASN A 387 -23.08 13.71 18.41
N GLY A 388 -23.60 14.89 18.07
CA GLY A 388 -23.80 15.31 16.69
C GLY A 388 -22.50 15.30 15.88
N VAL A 389 -22.63 14.90 14.62
CA VAL A 389 -21.53 14.82 13.65
C VAL A 389 -21.66 15.87 12.55
N ASN A 390 -20.53 16.30 11.99
CA ASN A 390 -20.49 17.19 10.83
C ASN A 390 -20.73 16.43 9.51
N GLU A 391 -20.59 17.13 8.39
CA GLU A 391 -20.69 16.60 7.02
C GLU A 391 -19.72 15.47 6.67
N ASN A 392 -18.68 15.24 7.47
CA ASN A 392 -17.70 14.16 7.31
C ASN A 392 -17.91 13.02 8.30
N GLY A 393 -19.00 13.05 9.09
CA GLY A 393 -19.24 12.08 10.16
C GLY A 393 -18.36 12.28 11.40
N THR A 394 -17.63 13.39 11.50
CA THR A 394 -16.75 13.70 12.64
C THR A 394 -17.57 14.28 13.80
N PRO A 395 -17.53 13.70 15.02
CA PRO A 395 -18.19 14.28 16.19
C PRO A 395 -17.60 15.62 16.62
N ALA A 396 -18.42 16.48 17.24
CA ALA A 396 -17.97 17.77 17.80
C ALA A 396 -16.75 17.61 18.72
N LEU A 397 -16.79 16.61 19.62
CA LEU A 397 -15.69 16.27 20.52
C LEU A 397 -14.38 15.94 19.78
N ALA A 398 -14.46 15.20 18.67
CA ALA A 398 -13.28 14.84 17.89
C ALA A 398 -12.61 16.06 17.24
N VAL A 399 -13.39 17.04 16.77
CA VAL A 399 -12.85 18.30 16.24
C VAL A 399 -12.17 19.11 17.35
N ALA A 400 -12.76 19.21 18.54
CA ALA A 400 -12.19 19.93 19.66
C ALA A 400 -10.88 19.28 20.18
N VAL A 401 -10.84 17.94 20.27
CA VAL A 401 -9.65 17.16 20.64
C VAL A 401 -8.53 17.36 19.60
N ALA A 402 -8.83 17.26 18.30
CA ALA A 402 -7.84 17.47 17.24
C ALA A 402 -7.24 18.89 17.25
N ARG A 403 -8.01 19.89 17.69
CA ARG A 403 -7.55 21.29 17.87
C ARG A 403 -6.91 21.55 19.24
N LYS A 404 -6.75 20.51 20.08
CA LYS A 404 -6.23 20.56 21.47
C LYS A 404 -6.99 21.54 22.40
N GLN A 405 -8.27 21.81 22.13
CA GLN A 405 -9.09 22.79 22.86
C GLN A 405 -9.67 22.20 24.17
N LEU A 406 -8.83 22.07 25.19
CA LEU A 406 -9.14 21.37 26.44
C LEU A 406 -10.45 21.82 27.11
N GLU A 407 -10.74 23.12 27.15
CA GLU A 407 -11.94 23.64 27.82
C GLU A 407 -13.24 23.30 27.05
N ILE A 408 -13.21 23.42 25.72
CA ILE A 408 -14.32 22.99 24.84
C ILE A 408 -14.54 21.48 24.97
N VAL A 409 -13.47 20.69 25.09
CA VAL A 409 -13.55 19.24 25.33
C VAL A 409 -14.25 18.94 26.66
N ARG A 410 -13.90 19.62 27.76
CA ARG A 410 -14.60 19.48 29.05
C ARG A 410 -16.08 19.81 28.95
N ILE A 411 -16.45 20.89 28.27
CA ILE A 411 -17.84 21.32 28.07
C ILE A 411 -18.64 20.29 27.27
N LEU A 412 -18.08 19.76 26.19
CA LEU A 412 -18.73 18.72 25.37
C LEU A 412 -18.92 17.42 26.16
N LEU A 413 -17.91 16.98 26.93
CA LEU A 413 -18.02 15.79 27.79
C LEU A 413 -19.06 15.99 28.91
N ALA A 414 -19.07 17.16 29.55
CA ALA A 414 -20.07 17.50 30.58
C ALA A 414 -21.50 17.57 30.03
N ALA A 415 -21.67 17.90 28.74
CA ALA A 415 -22.96 17.83 28.04
C ALA A 415 -23.36 16.39 27.63
N GLY A 416 -22.47 15.39 27.75
CA GLY A 416 -22.74 13.99 27.40
C GLY A 416 -22.16 13.52 26.07
N ALA A 417 -21.11 14.18 25.55
CA ALA A 417 -20.36 13.67 24.40
C ALA A 417 -19.59 12.39 24.77
N ARG A 418 -19.60 11.40 23.87
CA ARG A 418 -18.95 10.10 24.05
C ARG A 418 -17.45 10.15 23.81
N ALA A 419 -16.67 9.79 24.83
CA ALA A 419 -15.21 9.74 24.77
C ALA A 419 -14.63 8.49 24.05
N ASP A 420 -15.45 7.47 23.79
CA ASP A 420 -15.10 6.22 23.11
C ASP A 420 -15.22 6.27 21.57
N GLY A 421 -15.53 7.44 21.01
CA GLY A 421 -15.64 7.64 19.57
C GLY A 421 -14.33 7.50 18.80
N SER A 422 -14.43 7.64 17.47
CA SER A 422 -13.26 7.68 16.58
C SER A 422 -13.10 9.02 15.88
N ASN A 423 -11.86 9.33 15.48
CA ASN A 423 -11.50 10.44 14.62
C ASN A 423 -10.84 9.87 13.37
N ASN A 424 -11.47 9.99 12.20
CA ASN A 424 -10.99 9.43 10.92
C ASN A 424 -10.59 7.93 11.00
N GLY A 425 -11.37 7.12 11.73
CA GLY A 425 -11.12 5.69 11.93
C GLY A 425 -10.12 5.34 13.04
N TYR A 426 -9.51 6.32 13.70
CA TYR A 426 -8.63 6.13 14.86
C TYR A 426 -9.38 6.28 16.18
N PRO A 427 -8.99 5.59 17.27
CA PRO A 427 -9.50 5.89 18.61
C PRO A 427 -9.34 7.38 18.93
N LEU A 428 -10.35 8.03 19.49
CA LEU A 428 -10.29 9.47 19.80
C LEU A 428 -9.09 9.83 20.70
N LEU A 429 -8.75 8.94 21.65
CA LEU A 429 -7.57 9.05 22.51
C LEU A 429 -6.26 9.22 21.73
N ALA A 430 -6.16 8.66 20.51
CA ALA A 430 -4.99 8.79 19.66
C ALA A 430 -4.68 10.25 19.28
N SER A 431 -5.71 11.08 19.07
CA SER A 431 -5.59 12.51 18.75
C SER A 431 -5.36 13.39 19.97
N ALA A 432 -5.72 12.92 21.16
CA ALA A 432 -5.52 13.63 22.43
C ALA A 432 -4.07 13.57 22.94
N LEU A 433 -3.34 12.52 22.54
CA LEU A 433 -1.94 12.35 22.88
C LEU A 433 -1.05 13.40 22.17
N PRO A 434 0.10 13.76 22.77
CA PRO A 434 1.12 14.61 22.16
C PRO A 434 1.64 14.10 20.81
N ASP A 435 1.99 15.05 19.96
CA ASP A 435 2.69 14.86 18.69
C ASP A 435 3.82 15.91 18.55
N GLY A 436 4.59 15.85 17.47
CA GLY A 436 5.76 16.73 17.26
C GLY A 436 5.43 18.21 16.97
N GLN A 437 4.15 18.60 16.95
CA GLN A 437 3.69 19.99 16.82
C GLN A 437 3.03 20.50 18.12
N ASP A 438 2.94 19.66 19.16
CA ASP A 438 2.30 20.01 20.42
C ASP A 438 3.18 20.96 21.25
N SER A 439 2.73 22.20 21.41
CA SER A 439 3.44 23.27 22.11
C SER A 439 2.98 23.51 23.55
N ARG A 440 2.12 22.63 24.09
CA ARG A 440 1.63 22.73 25.47
C ARG A 440 2.75 22.44 26.48
N PRO A 441 2.75 23.07 27.68
CA PRO A 441 3.73 22.77 28.72
C PRO A 441 3.74 21.29 29.13
N ASP A 442 4.88 20.77 29.56
CA ASP A 442 5.02 19.35 29.96
C ASP A 442 4.00 18.91 31.02
N ALA A 443 3.64 19.79 31.95
CA ALA A 443 2.62 19.54 32.98
C ALA A 443 1.20 19.36 32.43
N GLU A 444 0.89 19.92 31.25
CA GLU A 444 -0.41 19.83 30.58
C GLU A 444 -0.40 18.88 29.36
N ARG A 445 0.78 18.38 28.99
CA ARG A 445 1.04 17.52 27.82
C ARG A 445 0.01 16.38 27.69
N TYR A 446 -0.31 15.70 28.79
CA TYR A 446 -1.30 14.63 28.83
C TYR A 446 -2.71 15.01 29.33
N ALA A 447 -2.94 16.27 29.75
CA ALA A 447 -4.20 16.68 30.37
C ALA A 447 -5.45 16.42 29.49
N LEU A 448 -5.29 16.48 28.16
CA LEU A 448 -6.34 16.17 27.20
C LEU A 448 -6.64 14.66 27.12
N ALA A 449 -5.62 13.82 27.15
CA ALA A 449 -5.76 12.36 27.20
C ALA A 449 -6.34 11.91 28.56
N ASP A 450 -5.87 12.50 29.67
CA ASP A 450 -6.40 12.27 31.01
C ASP A 450 -7.89 12.64 31.11
N THR A 451 -8.29 13.76 30.51
CA THR A 451 -9.70 14.21 30.47
C THR A 451 -10.58 13.22 29.71
N LEU A 452 -10.11 12.67 28.58
CA LEU A 452 -10.85 11.64 27.84
C LEU A 452 -10.92 10.31 28.60
N ILE A 453 -9.81 9.85 29.20
CA ILE A 453 -9.76 8.60 29.98
C ILE A 453 -10.68 8.70 31.21
N ALA A 454 -10.69 9.83 31.90
CA ALA A 454 -11.61 10.09 33.02
C ALA A 454 -13.09 10.10 32.59
N ALA A 455 -13.37 10.46 31.33
CA ALA A 455 -14.70 10.36 30.72
C ALA A 455 -15.00 8.99 30.06
N GLY A 456 -14.17 7.98 30.33
CA GLY A 456 -14.40 6.60 29.88
C GLY A 456 -13.79 6.23 28.51
N ALA A 457 -12.87 7.04 27.96
CA ALA A 457 -12.18 6.66 26.73
C ALA A 457 -11.34 5.37 26.93
N PRO A 458 -11.59 4.31 26.13
CA PRO A 458 -10.84 3.06 26.23
C PRO A 458 -9.38 3.24 25.80
N VAL A 459 -8.46 2.93 26.71
CA VAL A 459 -7.00 2.96 26.46
C VAL A 459 -6.59 1.91 25.42
N ASP A 460 -7.25 0.74 25.45
CA ASP A 460 -7.01 -0.39 24.53
C ASP A 460 -7.84 -0.35 23.24
N ALA A 461 -8.44 0.79 22.89
CA ALA A 461 -9.21 0.87 21.65
C ALA A 461 -8.37 0.59 20.40
N VAL A 462 -9.04 -0.06 19.45
CA VAL A 462 -8.51 -0.38 18.13
C VAL A 462 -8.99 0.63 17.09
N ASP A 463 -8.19 0.84 16.05
CA ASP A 463 -8.64 1.55 14.85
C ASP A 463 -9.64 0.72 14.03
N SER A 464 -10.19 1.31 12.98
CA SER A 464 -11.12 0.66 12.04
C SER A 464 -10.54 -0.59 11.33
N GLY A 465 -9.21 -0.77 11.35
CA GLY A 465 -8.54 -1.98 10.86
C GLY A 465 -8.41 -3.10 11.91
N GLY A 466 -8.71 -2.82 13.17
CA GLY A 466 -8.50 -3.72 14.31
C GLY A 466 -7.08 -3.65 14.90
N THR A 467 -6.36 -2.54 14.71
CA THR A 467 -5.01 -2.33 15.24
C THR A 467 -5.08 -1.60 16.59
N PRO A 468 -4.52 -2.13 17.70
CA PRO A 468 -4.46 -1.43 18.97
C PRO A 468 -3.66 -0.12 18.92
N LEU A 469 -4.08 0.88 19.69
CA LEU A 469 -3.40 2.19 19.75
C LEU A 469 -1.89 2.08 20.06
N LEU A 470 -1.50 1.23 21.02
CA LEU A 470 -0.09 0.97 21.33
C LEU A 470 0.68 0.40 20.12
N MET A 471 0.11 -0.57 19.40
CA MET A 471 0.76 -1.20 18.24
C MET A 471 1.08 -0.16 17.18
N ARG A 472 0.16 0.78 16.95
CA ARG A 472 0.35 1.86 15.96
C ARG A 472 1.49 2.81 16.33
N ARG A 473 1.77 3.07 17.61
CA ARG A 473 2.86 4.01 18.00
C ARG A 473 4.26 3.39 17.97
N ILE A 474 4.39 2.07 18.00
CA ILE A 474 5.70 1.37 17.89
C ILE A 474 6.35 1.58 16.51
N SER A 475 5.57 1.69 15.44
CA SER A 475 6.06 1.53 14.07
C SER A 475 6.41 2.83 13.32
N TYR A 476 6.06 4.01 13.84
CA TYR A 476 6.17 5.26 13.06
C TYR A 476 7.21 6.27 13.57
N TYR A 477 7.50 6.37 14.87
CA TYR A 477 8.40 7.42 15.40
C TYR A 477 9.29 6.96 16.56
N SER A 478 10.60 7.18 16.46
CA SER A 478 11.54 7.00 17.58
C SER A 478 11.32 7.98 18.74
N GLY A 479 10.48 9.00 18.55
CA GLY A 479 10.08 9.97 19.58
C GLY A 479 8.80 9.63 20.34
N ASP A 480 8.08 8.55 19.98
CA ASP A 480 6.79 8.20 20.61
C ASP A 480 6.92 7.53 21.99
N LYS A 481 8.14 7.50 22.55
CA LYS A 481 8.51 6.79 23.79
C LYS A 481 7.62 7.16 24.98
N ASP A 482 7.45 8.45 25.23
CA ASP A 482 6.67 8.93 26.39
C ASP A 482 5.19 8.56 26.26
N ASN A 483 4.64 8.57 25.04
CA ASN A 483 3.26 8.20 24.78
C ASN A 483 3.02 6.70 25.00
N LEU A 484 3.97 5.86 24.61
CA LEU A 484 3.93 4.42 24.86
C LEU A 484 4.01 4.11 26.37
N LEU A 485 4.90 4.79 27.11
CA LEU A 485 5.01 4.63 28.57
C LEU A 485 3.75 5.13 29.29
N TYR A 486 3.28 6.33 28.96
CA TYR A 486 2.04 6.91 29.50
C TYR A 486 0.84 5.96 29.33
N LEU A 487 0.65 5.38 28.14
CA LEU A 487 -0.45 4.44 27.90
C LEU A 487 -0.33 3.16 28.75
N LEU A 488 0.87 2.58 28.90
CA LEU A 488 1.10 1.45 29.81
C LEU A 488 0.90 1.81 31.29
N ASP A 489 1.13 3.06 31.69
CA ASP A 489 0.87 3.55 33.05
C ASP A 489 -0.61 3.89 33.28
N LYS A 490 -1.37 4.15 32.21
CA LYS A 490 -2.84 4.21 32.22
C LYS A 490 -3.51 2.84 32.11
N GLY A 491 -2.75 1.74 32.17
CA GLY A 491 -3.27 0.38 32.23
C GLY A 491 -3.57 -0.25 30.86
N ALA A 492 -2.98 0.25 29.78
CA ALA A 492 -3.05 -0.41 28.47
C ALA A 492 -2.53 -1.85 28.54
N ASN A 493 -3.20 -2.78 27.85
CA ASN A 493 -2.89 -4.19 27.84
C ASN A 493 -1.56 -4.48 27.13
N PRO A 494 -0.51 -4.94 27.84
CA PRO A 494 0.80 -5.23 27.24
C PRO A 494 0.77 -6.48 26.32
N ASN A 495 -0.29 -7.30 26.42
CA ASN A 495 -0.55 -8.45 25.57
C ASN A 495 -1.51 -8.15 24.41
N ALA A 496 -1.80 -6.87 24.11
CA ALA A 496 -2.62 -6.52 22.96
C ALA A 496 -2.04 -7.08 21.64
N ARG A 497 -2.94 -7.43 20.70
CA ARG A 497 -2.61 -8.07 19.43
C ARG A 497 -3.28 -7.34 18.28
N GLU A 498 -2.61 -7.25 17.14
CA GLU A 498 -3.25 -6.83 15.89
C GLU A 498 -4.08 -7.97 15.28
N LYS A 499 -4.84 -7.66 14.22
CA LYS A 499 -5.82 -8.58 13.59
C LYS A 499 -5.26 -9.95 13.15
N ASN A 500 -3.97 -10.06 12.85
CA ASN A 500 -3.31 -11.33 12.50
C ASN A 500 -2.85 -12.16 13.73
N GLY A 501 -3.00 -11.61 14.95
CA GLY A 501 -2.59 -12.22 16.21
C GLY A 501 -1.22 -11.81 16.74
N ARG A 502 -0.39 -11.07 15.97
CA ARG A 502 0.93 -10.58 16.40
C ARG A 502 0.79 -9.62 17.59
N SER A 503 1.52 -9.89 18.67
CA SER A 503 1.46 -9.11 19.91
C SER A 503 2.39 -7.89 19.89
N LEU A 504 2.14 -6.92 20.78
CA LEU A 504 3.02 -5.75 20.98
C LEU A 504 4.49 -6.13 21.15
N LEU A 505 4.78 -7.24 21.83
CA LEU A 505 6.14 -7.68 22.09
C LEU A 505 6.89 -8.11 20.81
N HIS A 506 6.22 -8.70 19.82
CA HIS A 506 6.83 -8.99 18.52
C HIS A 506 7.24 -7.70 17.80
N ALA A 507 6.37 -6.68 17.83
CA ALA A 507 6.66 -5.38 17.22
C ALA A 507 7.78 -4.63 17.97
N ALA A 508 7.78 -4.67 19.30
CA ALA A 508 8.85 -4.12 20.12
C ALA A 508 10.19 -4.84 19.88
N MET A 509 10.18 -6.16 19.74
CA MET A 509 11.38 -6.97 19.47
C MET A 509 11.78 -7.02 17.99
N GLN A 510 11.16 -6.25 17.09
CA GLN A 510 11.56 -6.19 15.67
C GLN A 510 12.90 -5.46 15.46
N SER A 511 13.32 -4.61 16.41
CA SER A 511 14.62 -3.92 16.37
C SER A 511 15.18 -3.70 17.77
N THR A 512 16.49 -3.83 17.93
CA THR A 512 17.21 -3.60 19.20
C THR A 512 16.97 -2.19 19.77
N LYS A 513 16.72 -1.20 18.90
CA LYS A 513 16.35 0.18 19.26
C LYS A 513 15.10 0.28 20.15
N ASN A 514 14.23 -0.73 20.11
CA ASN A 514 12.97 -0.78 20.83
C ASN A 514 13.02 -1.72 22.05
N PHE A 515 14.18 -2.26 22.44
CA PHE A 515 14.33 -3.12 23.62
C PHE A 515 13.86 -2.45 24.92
N TRP A 516 14.08 -1.15 25.09
CA TRP A 516 13.55 -0.40 26.25
C TRP A 516 12.03 -0.53 26.39
N TYR A 517 11.31 -0.75 25.27
CA TYR A 517 9.86 -0.94 25.27
C TYR A 517 9.49 -2.42 25.43
N ALA A 518 10.29 -3.33 24.88
CA ALA A 518 10.15 -4.77 25.15
C ALA A 518 10.32 -5.07 26.66
N GLU A 519 11.34 -4.51 27.31
CA GLU A 519 11.52 -4.55 28.76
C GLU A 519 10.29 -4.01 29.50
N LYS A 520 9.78 -2.83 29.12
CA LYS A 520 8.60 -2.22 29.77
C LYS A 520 7.30 -2.99 29.54
N LEU A 521 7.17 -3.69 28.42
CA LEU A 521 6.08 -4.63 28.18
C LEU A 521 6.20 -5.86 29.09
N LEU A 522 7.40 -6.43 29.22
CA LEU A 522 7.67 -7.58 30.09
C LEU A 522 7.48 -7.24 31.58
N ASP A 523 7.93 -6.06 32.03
CA ASP A 523 7.67 -5.51 33.37
C ASP A 523 6.18 -5.43 33.70
N LYS A 524 5.33 -5.19 32.68
CA LYS A 524 3.86 -5.09 32.80
C LYS A 524 3.17 -6.45 32.61
N GLY A 525 3.91 -7.54 32.38
CA GLY A 525 3.39 -8.89 32.21
C GLY A 525 3.07 -9.30 30.76
N ALA A 526 3.79 -8.77 29.77
CA ALA A 526 3.75 -9.32 28.42
C ALA A 526 4.29 -10.77 28.36
N ASP A 527 3.63 -11.61 27.58
CA ASP A 527 4.02 -13.00 27.36
C ASP A 527 5.17 -13.08 26.33
N ILE A 528 6.38 -13.40 26.80
CA ILE A 528 7.58 -13.64 25.97
C ILE A 528 7.40 -14.81 24.99
N ASN A 529 6.47 -15.73 25.28
CA ASN A 529 6.14 -16.90 24.49
C ASN A 529 4.85 -16.74 23.68
N ALA A 530 4.32 -15.51 23.59
CA ALA A 530 3.13 -15.21 22.81
C ALA A 530 3.29 -15.71 21.38
N ALA A 531 2.47 -16.68 20.97
CA ALA A 531 2.51 -17.22 19.61
C ALA A 531 1.40 -16.64 18.71
N TYR A 532 1.66 -16.47 17.41
CA TYR A 532 0.64 -16.17 16.39
C TYR A 532 0.90 -16.91 15.08
N VAL A 533 -0.13 -17.08 14.23
CA VAL A 533 0.08 -17.73 12.92
C VAL A 533 0.63 -16.71 11.92
N ARG A 534 1.90 -16.83 11.58
CA ARG A 534 2.57 -15.95 10.61
C ARG A 534 2.15 -16.27 9.16
N MET A 535 2.05 -17.56 8.84
CA MET A 535 1.79 -18.04 7.48
C MET A 535 1.24 -19.48 7.52
N TYR A 536 0.54 -19.87 6.45
CA TYR A 536 0.17 -21.26 6.18
C TYR A 536 1.00 -21.81 5.01
N TYR A 537 1.48 -23.04 5.15
CA TYR A 537 2.15 -23.80 4.10
C TYR A 537 1.33 -25.06 3.83
N GLY A 538 0.46 -25.00 2.82
CA GLY A 538 -0.59 -26.02 2.63
C GLY A 538 -1.52 -26.07 3.85
N ASN A 539 -1.63 -27.24 4.48
CA ASN A 539 -2.40 -27.46 5.69
C ASN A 539 -1.63 -27.19 7.01
N ARG A 540 -0.35 -26.81 6.95
CA ARG A 540 0.49 -26.57 8.14
C ARG A 540 0.51 -25.10 8.50
N ALA A 541 0.21 -24.78 9.76
CA ALA A 541 0.34 -23.42 10.30
C ALA A 541 1.76 -23.22 10.86
N MET A 542 2.39 -22.09 10.52
CA MET A 542 3.62 -21.62 11.16
C MET A 542 3.25 -20.71 12.33
N TRP A 543 3.43 -21.20 13.55
CA TRP A 543 3.27 -20.41 14.77
C TRP A 543 4.59 -19.72 15.12
N GLU A 544 4.62 -18.40 14.98
CA GLU A 544 5.77 -17.57 15.31
C GLU A 544 5.68 -17.05 16.75
N THR A 545 6.80 -17.07 17.46
CA THR A 545 7.02 -16.40 18.75
C THR A 545 8.09 -15.31 18.59
N PRO A 546 8.28 -14.39 19.55
CA PRO A 546 9.35 -13.39 19.49
C PRO A 546 10.75 -14.00 19.31
N LEU A 547 11.02 -15.17 19.91
CA LEU A 547 12.26 -15.92 19.73
C LEU A 547 12.40 -16.49 18.31
N LEU A 548 11.36 -17.10 17.74
CA LEU A 548 11.41 -17.63 16.37
C LEU A 548 11.54 -16.48 15.34
N GLU A 549 10.84 -15.36 15.53
CA GLU A 549 11.00 -14.15 14.70
C GLU A 549 12.41 -13.53 14.83
N ALA A 550 13.09 -13.73 15.96
CA ALA A 550 14.50 -13.37 16.15
C ALA A 550 15.45 -14.34 15.41
N LEU A 551 15.26 -15.65 15.57
CA LEU A 551 16.07 -16.70 14.92
C LEU A 551 15.94 -16.72 13.38
N ARG A 552 14.83 -16.19 12.83
CA ARG A 552 14.64 -16.04 11.37
C ARG A 552 15.52 -15.00 10.72
N GLU A 553 16.08 -14.05 11.47
CA GLU A 553 17.02 -13.06 10.97
C GLU A 553 18.15 -13.76 10.19
N SER A 554 18.49 -13.27 9.00
CA SER A 554 19.58 -13.91 8.27
C SER A 554 20.91 -13.54 8.94
N PRO A 555 21.82 -14.48 9.22
CA PRO A 555 23.22 -14.12 9.38
C PRO A 555 23.63 -13.33 8.12
N GLY A 556 24.02 -12.08 8.32
CA GLY A 556 24.28 -11.14 7.22
C GLY A 556 25.64 -11.35 6.58
N GLY A 557 25.81 -10.85 5.35
CA GLY A 557 27.08 -10.84 4.63
C GLY A 557 27.31 -12.05 3.72
N GLU A 558 28.52 -12.12 3.16
CA GLU A 558 28.95 -13.24 2.32
C GLU A 558 29.34 -14.45 3.20
N LEU A 559 28.96 -15.66 2.81
CA LEU A 559 29.53 -16.89 3.37
C LEU A 559 31.00 -17.01 2.98
N ALA A 560 31.90 -16.65 3.89
CA ALA A 560 33.35 -16.54 3.66
C ALA A 560 34.14 -16.72 4.97
N PRO A 561 35.41 -17.15 4.88
CA PRO A 561 36.27 -17.25 6.06
C PRO A 561 36.54 -15.91 6.73
N GLY A 562 36.85 -15.92 8.03
CA GLY A 562 37.08 -14.72 8.84
C GLY A 562 35.82 -13.90 9.16
N VAL A 563 34.67 -14.18 8.55
CA VAL A 563 33.40 -13.52 8.86
C VAL A 563 32.83 -14.06 10.17
N ALA A 564 32.45 -13.16 11.07
CA ALA A 564 31.75 -13.51 12.30
C ALA A 564 30.25 -13.71 12.03
N TYR A 565 29.69 -14.80 12.56
CA TYR A 565 28.26 -15.10 12.53
C TYR A 565 27.71 -15.03 13.97
N PRO A 566 27.54 -13.81 14.54
CA PRO A 566 27.10 -13.66 15.92
C PRO A 566 25.66 -14.13 16.11
N ILE A 567 25.34 -14.55 17.33
CA ILE A 567 23.95 -14.75 17.76
C ILE A 567 23.29 -13.35 17.78
N PRO A 568 22.14 -13.13 17.12
CA PRO A 568 21.50 -11.82 17.13
C PRO A 568 21.12 -11.38 18.54
N GLU A 569 21.31 -10.10 18.86
CA GLU A 569 20.94 -9.52 20.17
C GLU A 569 19.48 -9.81 20.55
N ARG A 570 18.59 -9.90 19.56
CA ARG A 570 17.16 -10.23 19.72
C ARG A 570 16.94 -11.66 20.24
N VAL A 571 17.80 -12.61 19.85
CA VAL A 571 17.77 -14.00 20.32
C VAL A 571 18.29 -14.05 21.76
N SER A 572 19.41 -13.40 22.04
CA SER A 572 19.97 -13.27 23.40
C SER A 572 18.99 -12.61 24.37
N PHE A 573 18.32 -11.54 23.94
CA PHE A 573 17.29 -10.85 24.71
C PHE A 573 16.10 -11.77 25.01
N ALA A 574 15.60 -12.51 24.01
CA ALA A 574 14.48 -13.43 24.20
C ALA A 574 14.79 -14.51 25.24
N LEU A 575 15.95 -15.16 25.12
CA LEU A 575 16.37 -16.23 26.03
C LEU A 575 16.64 -15.71 27.44
N ALA A 576 17.24 -14.52 27.58
CA ALA A 576 17.47 -13.89 28.88
C ALA A 576 16.16 -13.56 29.64
N HIS A 577 15.04 -13.41 28.93
CA HIS A 577 13.71 -13.17 29.50
C HIS A 577 12.82 -14.42 29.55
N GLY A 578 13.39 -15.63 29.40
CA GLY A 578 12.64 -16.88 29.57
C GLY A 578 11.78 -17.29 28.38
N ALA A 579 12.15 -16.88 27.15
CA ALA A 579 11.58 -17.49 25.96
C ALA A 579 11.86 -19.01 25.94
N ASP A 580 10.83 -19.81 25.70
CA ASP A 580 10.87 -21.26 25.58
C ASP A 580 10.93 -21.66 24.08
N PRO A 581 12.08 -22.17 23.60
CA PRO A 581 12.24 -22.67 22.23
C PRO A 581 11.27 -23.78 21.83
N ALA A 582 10.64 -24.50 22.76
CA ALA A 582 9.62 -25.50 22.46
C ALA A 582 8.28 -24.89 22.03
N VAL A 583 8.05 -23.58 22.25
CA VAL A 583 6.80 -22.89 21.88
C VAL A 583 6.85 -22.36 20.44
N GLY A 584 5.79 -22.63 19.69
CA GLY A 584 5.64 -22.20 18.30
C GLY A 584 6.11 -23.27 17.32
N GLY A 585 6.60 -22.86 16.14
CA GLY A 585 6.99 -23.76 15.06
C GLY A 585 5.80 -24.25 14.23
N TYR A 586 6.03 -25.29 13.43
CA TYR A 586 5.00 -25.86 12.56
C TYR A 586 4.11 -26.84 13.32
N GLY A 587 2.80 -26.80 13.04
CA GLY A 587 1.81 -27.80 13.47
C GLY A 587 0.75 -28.06 12.39
N GLU A 588 -0.02 -29.15 12.53
CA GLU A 588 -1.13 -29.46 11.61
C GLU A 588 -2.36 -28.59 11.91
N GLY A 589 -2.87 -27.88 10.90
CA GLY A 589 -4.10 -27.08 11.02
C GLY A 589 -4.11 -26.13 12.22
N LYS A 590 -5.02 -26.37 13.18
CA LYS A 590 -5.15 -25.61 14.43
C LYS A 590 -4.66 -26.38 15.67
N ALA A 591 -3.93 -27.48 15.48
CA ALA A 591 -3.49 -28.33 16.58
C ALA A 591 -2.60 -27.59 17.60
N LEU A 592 -2.65 -28.07 18.84
CA LEU A 592 -1.81 -27.60 19.94
C LEU A 592 -0.40 -28.17 19.89
N GLU A 593 -0.21 -29.36 19.30
CA GLU A 593 1.12 -29.95 19.06
C GLU A 593 1.86 -29.17 17.98
N ARG A 594 2.90 -28.44 18.38
CA ARG A 594 3.71 -27.63 17.48
C ARG A 594 5.18 -27.94 17.70
N ASN A 595 5.93 -28.14 16.62
CA ASN A 595 7.32 -28.55 16.73
C ASN A 595 8.28 -27.36 16.85
N GLY A 596 8.11 -26.59 17.95
CA GLY A 596 8.85 -25.34 18.21
C GLY A 596 10.35 -25.58 18.28
N LEU A 597 10.79 -26.57 19.07
CA LEU A 597 12.22 -26.84 19.26
C LEU A 597 12.89 -27.27 17.96
N ASN A 598 12.23 -28.12 17.15
CA ASN A 598 12.73 -28.47 15.81
C ASN A 598 12.87 -27.23 14.92
N GLU A 599 11.91 -26.31 14.92
CA GLU A 599 12.02 -25.07 14.14
C GLU A 599 13.16 -24.18 14.67
N ALA A 600 13.24 -23.97 15.99
CA ALA A 600 14.28 -23.16 16.63
C ALA A 600 15.68 -23.68 16.30
N LEU A 601 15.91 -25.00 16.44
CA LEU A 601 17.18 -25.65 16.09
C LEU A 601 17.49 -25.55 14.59
N SER A 602 16.49 -25.61 13.72
CA SER A 602 16.66 -25.52 12.26
C SER A 602 16.99 -24.12 11.78
N LEU A 603 16.48 -23.10 12.46
CA LEU A 603 16.88 -21.71 12.24
C LEU A 603 18.27 -21.44 12.82
N ALA A 604 18.56 -21.94 14.03
CA ALA A 604 19.82 -21.78 14.74
C ALA A 604 21.03 -22.43 14.05
N ALA A 605 20.82 -23.60 13.42
CA ALA A 605 21.83 -24.29 12.62
C ALA A 605 22.54 -23.37 11.61
N ARG A 606 21.83 -22.38 11.07
CA ARG A 606 22.33 -21.47 10.02
C ARG A 606 23.38 -20.48 10.51
N TYR A 607 23.47 -20.24 11.83
CA TYR A 607 24.50 -19.38 12.42
C TYR A 607 25.83 -20.11 12.66
N MET A 608 25.85 -21.46 12.55
CA MET A 608 27.03 -22.30 12.79
C MET A 608 27.63 -22.10 14.21
N GLN A 609 26.76 -21.87 15.20
CA GLN A 609 27.11 -21.64 16.60
C GLN A 609 26.71 -22.83 17.48
N PRO A 610 27.64 -23.69 17.91
CA PRO A 610 27.35 -24.82 18.80
C PRO A 610 26.70 -24.38 20.12
N ALA A 611 27.18 -23.26 20.69
CA ALA A 611 26.66 -22.71 21.94
C ALA A 611 25.20 -22.24 21.83
N LEU A 612 24.73 -21.81 20.65
CA LEU A 612 23.32 -21.46 20.46
C LEU A 612 22.43 -22.71 20.51
N VAL A 613 22.90 -23.84 19.97
CA VAL A 613 22.18 -25.13 20.10
C VAL A 613 22.07 -25.52 21.57
N ASP A 614 23.17 -25.46 22.32
CA ASP A 614 23.18 -25.75 23.77
C ASP A 614 22.21 -24.83 24.54
N GLN A 615 22.23 -23.52 24.27
CA GLN A 615 21.33 -22.54 24.89
C GLN A 615 19.85 -22.83 24.61
N LEU A 616 19.51 -23.16 23.36
CA LEU A 616 18.13 -23.47 22.98
C LEU A 616 17.64 -24.78 23.62
N VAL A 617 18.48 -25.81 23.68
CA VAL A 617 18.12 -27.07 24.34
C VAL A 617 17.98 -26.89 25.86
N GLN A 618 18.84 -26.07 26.48
CA GLN A 618 18.77 -25.77 27.91
C GLN A 618 17.54 -24.93 28.30
N ALA A 619 17.12 -23.98 27.44
CA ALA A 619 15.95 -23.13 27.67
C ALA A 619 14.62 -23.81 27.31
N ALA A 620 14.65 -24.92 26.56
CA ALA A 620 13.44 -25.59 26.08
C ALA A 620 12.67 -26.31 27.18
N GLY A 621 11.35 -26.07 27.20
CA GLY A 621 10.38 -26.96 27.81
C GLY A 621 10.31 -28.31 27.08
N LYS A 622 9.45 -29.20 27.57
CA LYS A 622 9.26 -30.52 26.96
C LYS A 622 8.81 -30.37 25.49
N PRO A 623 9.51 -30.97 24.51
CA PRO A 623 9.09 -30.95 23.11
C PRO A 623 7.67 -31.52 22.94
N GLN A 624 6.84 -30.79 22.19
CA GLN A 624 5.44 -31.18 21.94
C GLN A 624 5.31 -32.20 20.79
N ALA A 625 6.35 -32.36 19.99
CA ALA A 625 6.47 -33.35 18.93
C ALA A 625 7.92 -33.87 18.85
N PRO A 626 8.19 -35.04 18.26
CA PRO A 626 9.55 -35.54 18.07
C PRO A 626 10.41 -34.61 17.20
N LEU A 627 11.71 -34.52 17.50
CA LEU A 627 12.67 -33.85 16.60
C LEU A 627 12.81 -34.62 15.28
N THR A 628 13.09 -33.91 14.20
CA THR A 628 13.25 -34.46 12.86
C THR A 628 14.62 -34.10 12.27
N PRO A 629 15.09 -34.76 11.19
CA PRO A 629 16.36 -34.42 10.54
C PRO A 629 16.41 -33.01 9.90
N GLU A 630 15.34 -32.21 10.00
CA GLU A 630 15.26 -30.85 9.44
C GLU A 630 16.39 -29.94 9.90
N SER A 631 16.74 -29.97 11.19
CA SER A 631 17.81 -29.11 11.73
C SER A 631 19.18 -29.48 11.20
N LEU A 632 19.46 -30.78 11.08
CA LEU A 632 20.69 -31.29 10.48
C LEU A 632 20.73 -30.97 8.98
N SER A 633 19.63 -31.16 8.26
CA SER A 633 19.52 -30.82 6.84
C SER A 633 19.70 -29.31 6.58
N SER A 634 19.25 -28.45 7.50
CA SER A 634 19.48 -27.00 7.44
C SER A 634 20.98 -26.69 7.54
N LEU A 635 21.68 -27.32 8.50
CA LEU A 635 23.12 -27.20 8.66
C LEU A 635 23.90 -27.72 7.45
N LEU A 636 23.52 -28.89 6.92
CA LEU A 636 24.16 -29.50 5.74
C LEU A 636 23.97 -28.67 4.48
N SER A 637 22.88 -27.90 4.37
CA SER A 637 22.68 -26.95 3.27
C SER A 637 23.66 -25.78 3.34
N VAL A 638 23.94 -25.26 4.54
CA VAL A 638 24.98 -24.24 4.76
C VAL A 638 26.37 -24.82 4.49
N TRP A 639 26.67 -26.03 4.96
CA TRP A 639 27.94 -26.71 4.70
C TRP A 639 28.15 -26.93 3.19
N ASN A 640 27.15 -27.40 2.47
CA ASN A 640 27.22 -27.54 1.01
C ASN A 640 27.55 -26.21 0.31
N GLN A 641 26.98 -25.09 0.77
CA GLN A 641 27.33 -23.76 0.24
C GLN A 641 28.78 -23.38 0.54
N VAL A 642 29.30 -23.71 1.72
CA VAL A 642 30.73 -23.53 2.07
C VAL A 642 31.62 -24.31 1.09
N GLU A 643 31.30 -25.56 0.79
CA GLU A 643 32.12 -26.39 -0.13
C GLU A 643 32.05 -25.91 -1.59
N VAL A 644 30.88 -25.45 -2.08
CA VAL A 644 30.77 -24.76 -3.39
C VAL A 644 31.72 -23.56 -3.46
N ARG A 645 31.79 -22.76 -2.38
CA ARG A 645 32.58 -21.53 -2.33
C ARG A 645 34.08 -21.80 -2.18
N ALA A 646 34.46 -22.77 -1.36
CA ALA A 646 35.84 -23.22 -1.19
C ALA A 646 36.42 -23.77 -2.50
N ALA A 647 35.63 -24.51 -3.28
CA ALA A 647 36.02 -25.00 -4.60
C ALA A 647 36.30 -23.88 -5.62
N ILE A 648 35.60 -22.74 -5.53
CA ILE A 648 35.79 -21.58 -6.43
C ILE A 648 36.98 -20.72 -5.98
N LYS A 649 37.10 -20.42 -4.68
CA LYS A 649 38.07 -19.45 -4.14
C LYS A 649 39.42 -20.06 -3.73
N GLN A 650 39.65 -21.34 -4.03
CA GLN A 650 40.77 -22.18 -3.57
C GLN A 650 40.73 -22.40 -2.03
N SER A 651 40.62 -23.67 -1.64
CA SER A 651 40.54 -24.07 -0.22
C SER A 651 41.85 -23.81 0.52
N GLY A 652 41.75 -23.50 1.82
CA GLY A 652 42.88 -23.20 2.70
C GLY A 652 42.44 -23.16 4.17
N PRO A 653 43.36 -22.91 5.13
CA PRO A 653 43.13 -23.11 6.56
C PRO A 653 41.90 -22.40 7.13
N ASP A 654 41.59 -21.20 6.66
CA ASP A 654 40.44 -20.42 7.15
C ASP A 654 39.08 -21.08 6.81
N TRP A 655 39.03 -21.88 5.74
CA TRP A 655 37.85 -22.70 5.40
C TRP A 655 37.72 -23.92 6.34
N ASP A 656 38.82 -24.43 6.87
CA ASP A 656 38.81 -25.55 7.81
C ASP A 656 38.26 -25.13 9.17
N GLU A 657 38.43 -23.86 9.56
CA GLU A 657 37.77 -23.31 10.75
C GLU A 657 36.23 -23.30 10.59
N LEU A 658 35.72 -22.90 9.42
CA LEU A 658 34.28 -22.96 9.12
C LEU A 658 33.76 -24.41 9.14
N ARG A 659 34.49 -25.36 8.53
CA ARG A 659 34.17 -26.80 8.59
C ARG A 659 34.17 -27.32 10.03
N ALA A 660 35.11 -26.90 10.87
CA ALA A 660 35.16 -27.29 12.27
C ALA A 660 33.94 -26.76 13.06
N ARG A 661 33.52 -25.51 12.84
CA ARG A 661 32.31 -24.93 13.44
C ARG A 661 31.04 -25.66 12.98
N LEU A 662 30.93 -26.00 11.69
CA LEU A 662 29.84 -26.81 11.13
C LEU A 662 29.80 -28.20 11.77
N ARG A 663 30.93 -28.91 11.83
CA ARG A 663 31.05 -30.22 12.48
C ARG A 663 30.67 -30.17 13.96
N ALA A 664 31.13 -29.17 14.70
CA ALA A 664 30.79 -28.97 16.11
C ALA A 664 29.30 -28.68 16.30
N THR A 665 28.68 -27.89 15.41
CA THR A 665 27.24 -27.61 15.45
C THR A 665 26.43 -28.88 15.18
N ALA A 666 26.86 -29.71 14.21
CA ALA A 666 26.21 -30.99 13.93
C ALA A 666 26.26 -31.94 15.14
N ALA A 667 27.41 -32.01 15.82
CA ALA A 667 27.55 -32.81 17.04
C ALA A 667 26.59 -32.36 18.15
N ARG A 668 26.35 -31.05 18.32
CA ARG A 668 25.36 -30.53 19.28
C ARG A 668 23.92 -30.84 18.89
N LEU A 669 23.57 -30.78 17.60
CA LEU A 669 22.25 -31.19 17.12
C LEU A 669 21.98 -32.68 17.41
N LEU A 670 22.96 -33.56 17.13
CA LEU A 670 22.83 -35.00 17.44
C LEU A 670 22.74 -35.26 18.94
N ALA A 671 23.54 -34.56 19.76
CA ALA A 671 23.46 -34.64 21.23
C ALA A 671 22.11 -34.14 21.79
N ALA A 672 21.44 -33.20 21.09
CA ALA A 672 20.09 -32.75 21.40
C ALA A 672 18.98 -33.75 21.01
N GLY A 673 19.34 -34.90 20.41
CA GLY A 673 18.39 -35.91 19.94
C GLY A 673 17.79 -35.65 18.55
N VAL A 674 18.39 -34.78 17.74
CA VAL A 674 18.03 -34.66 16.32
C VAL A 674 18.42 -35.97 15.60
N PRO A 675 17.48 -36.68 14.97
CA PRO A 675 17.78 -37.96 14.32
C PRO A 675 18.51 -37.75 12.98
N LEU A 676 19.30 -38.76 12.59
CA LEU A 676 20.00 -38.80 11.29
C LEU A 676 19.08 -39.16 10.11
N THR A 677 17.90 -39.72 10.39
CA THR A 677 16.97 -40.33 9.41
C THR A 677 15.51 -40.06 9.81
N GLN A 678 14.55 -40.23 8.89
CA GLN A 678 13.13 -40.30 9.26
C GLN A 678 12.66 -41.75 9.32
N ALA A 679 12.56 -42.31 10.53
CA ALA A 679 12.15 -43.69 10.75
C ALA A 679 10.76 -44.05 10.19
N SER A 680 9.88 -43.07 9.98
CA SER A 680 8.53 -43.24 9.43
C SER A 680 8.45 -43.17 7.89
N ASP A 681 9.52 -42.80 7.18
CA ASP A 681 9.49 -42.72 5.71
C ASP A 681 9.89 -44.06 5.07
N ALA A 682 8.87 -44.74 4.53
CA ALA A 682 9.05 -46.00 3.81
C ALA A 682 9.85 -45.86 2.51
N THR A 683 9.95 -44.66 1.93
CA THR A 683 10.70 -44.39 0.69
C THR A 683 12.14 -43.96 0.95
N GLY A 684 12.40 -43.16 1.99
CA GLY A 684 13.70 -42.52 2.20
C GLY A 684 13.93 -41.31 1.30
N VAL A 685 12.88 -40.72 0.74
CA VAL A 685 12.96 -39.53 -0.11
C VAL A 685 12.40 -38.35 0.67
N LEU A 686 13.32 -37.59 1.28
CA LEU A 686 12.97 -36.53 2.20
C LEU A 686 12.81 -35.19 1.46
N ALA A 687 11.56 -34.80 1.19
CA ALA A 687 11.23 -33.61 0.43
C ALA A 687 11.86 -32.32 1.02
N ASN A 688 12.56 -31.55 0.18
CA ASN A 688 13.39 -30.39 0.56
C ASN A 688 14.46 -30.69 1.65
N ARG A 689 14.99 -31.91 1.73
CA ARG A 689 16.07 -32.28 2.66
C ARG A 689 17.29 -32.86 1.97
N ILE A 690 18.41 -32.81 2.70
CA ILE A 690 19.68 -33.45 2.36
C ILE A 690 19.80 -34.72 3.21
N ALA A 691 19.97 -35.87 2.55
CA ALA A 691 20.37 -37.09 3.21
C ALA A 691 21.88 -37.03 3.49
N PRO A 692 22.33 -37.22 4.76
CA PRO A 692 23.73 -37.02 5.11
C PRO A 692 24.70 -37.86 4.27
N LEU A 693 24.31 -39.09 3.92
CA LEU A 693 25.19 -40.03 3.21
C LEU A 693 25.32 -39.74 1.71
N SER A 694 24.47 -38.88 1.12
CA SER A 694 24.63 -38.39 -0.27
C SER A 694 25.82 -37.43 -0.46
N LEU A 695 26.51 -37.04 0.63
CA LEU A 695 27.48 -35.94 0.62
C LEU A 695 28.93 -36.44 0.49
N PRO A 696 29.59 -36.30 -0.68
CA PRO A 696 30.93 -36.84 -0.89
C PRO A 696 32.02 -36.08 -0.13
N TRP A 697 31.79 -34.79 0.15
CA TRP A 697 32.70 -33.88 0.84
C TRP A 697 32.68 -34.02 2.38
N LEU A 698 31.78 -34.83 2.96
CA LEU A 698 31.85 -35.12 4.39
C LEU A 698 33.18 -35.83 4.73
N PRO A 699 33.86 -35.47 5.84
CA PRO A 699 35.02 -36.21 6.33
C PRO A 699 34.71 -37.69 6.56
N ASP A 700 35.60 -38.59 6.15
CA ASP A 700 35.39 -40.05 6.21
C ASP A 700 35.13 -40.56 7.64
N ASP A 701 35.76 -39.95 8.64
CA ASP A 701 35.57 -40.28 10.05
C ASP A 701 34.17 -39.88 10.55
N LEU A 702 33.68 -38.70 10.14
CA LEU A 702 32.32 -38.24 10.44
C LEU A 702 31.26 -39.06 9.68
N TYR A 703 31.56 -39.45 8.43
CA TYR A 703 30.71 -40.29 7.60
C TYR A 703 30.51 -41.67 8.25
N LEU A 704 31.60 -42.32 8.68
CA LEU A 704 31.55 -43.58 9.42
C LEU A 704 30.86 -43.43 10.79
N GLN A 705 31.13 -42.34 11.52
CA GLN A 705 30.47 -42.07 12.79
C GLN A 705 28.94 -41.97 12.64
N TRP A 706 28.45 -41.33 11.56
CA TRP A 706 27.02 -41.20 11.31
C TRP A 706 26.39 -42.51 10.83
N LEU A 707 27.09 -43.33 10.02
CA LEU A 707 26.66 -44.69 9.70
C LEU A 707 26.46 -45.53 10.97
N GLN A 708 27.45 -45.54 11.86
CA GLN A 708 27.40 -46.27 13.13
C GLN A 708 26.32 -45.72 14.09
N ALA A 709 26.00 -44.43 14.00
CA ALA A 709 24.92 -43.80 14.74
C ALA A 709 23.52 -43.97 14.08
N GLY A 710 23.41 -44.74 12.99
CA GLY A 710 22.13 -45.09 12.37
C GLY A 710 21.67 -44.21 11.21
N ALA A 711 22.57 -43.48 10.54
CA ALA A 711 22.29 -42.88 9.24
C ALA A 711 21.99 -43.98 8.20
N ASP A 712 20.92 -43.80 7.41
CA ASP A 712 20.45 -44.85 6.49
C ASP A 712 21.11 -44.77 5.12
N VAL A 713 21.81 -45.83 4.75
CA VAL A 713 22.49 -46.02 3.44
C VAL A 713 21.57 -45.87 2.22
N SER A 714 20.26 -45.91 2.41
CA SER A 714 19.23 -45.78 1.36
C SER A 714 18.44 -44.47 1.40
N ASP A 715 18.62 -43.61 2.42
CA ASP A 715 18.04 -42.26 2.42
C ASP A 715 18.66 -41.41 1.30
N ARG A 716 17.82 -40.60 0.65
CA ARG A 716 18.14 -39.81 -0.55
C ARG A 716 17.90 -38.33 -0.32
N THR A 717 18.76 -37.51 -0.92
CA THR A 717 18.58 -36.06 -0.97
C THR A 717 17.47 -35.71 -1.96
N ASP A 718 16.74 -34.63 -1.71
CA ASP A 718 15.72 -34.13 -2.63
C ASP A 718 16.32 -33.76 -4.00
N GLN A 719 15.68 -34.20 -5.08
CA GLN A 719 16.11 -33.98 -6.48
C GLN A 719 16.28 -32.50 -6.86
N GLY A 720 15.64 -31.56 -6.15
CA GLY A 720 15.78 -30.12 -6.33
C GLY A 720 17.02 -29.51 -5.68
N ILE A 721 17.71 -30.25 -4.79
CA ILE A 721 18.88 -29.76 -4.05
C ILE A 721 20.18 -30.18 -4.76
N ARG A 722 20.94 -29.19 -5.22
CA ARG A 722 22.26 -29.41 -5.82
C ARG A 722 23.32 -29.63 -4.74
N ILE A 723 23.99 -30.78 -4.76
CA ILE A 723 25.14 -31.07 -3.91
C ILE A 723 26.44 -30.82 -4.69
N GLN A 724 27.43 -30.20 -4.05
CA GLN A 724 28.70 -29.86 -4.68
C GLN A 724 29.42 -31.12 -5.19
N GLY A 725 29.71 -31.13 -6.49
CA GLY A 725 30.37 -32.25 -7.18
C GLY A 725 29.47 -33.45 -7.50
N VAL A 726 28.16 -33.41 -7.22
CA VAL A 726 27.23 -34.53 -7.49
C VAL A 726 26.32 -34.19 -8.66
N ALA A 727 26.22 -35.11 -9.63
CA ALA A 727 25.35 -34.96 -10.81
C ALA A 727 23.88 -35.29 -10.50
N ASP A 728 23.64 -36.45 -9.90
CA ASP A 728 22.30 -36.96 -9.56
C ASP A 728 22.18 -37.04 -8.02
N PRO A 729 21.73 -35.98 -7.33
CA PRO A 729 21.75 -35.90 -5.86
C PRO A 729 20.71 -36.80 -5.19
N ASP A 730 19.63 -37.14 -5.88
CA ASP A 730 18.59 -38.09 -5.46
C ASP A 730 18.92 -39.56 -5.81
N ALA A 731 20.10 -39.81 -6.38
CA ALA A 731 20.60 -41.17 -6.55
C ALA A 731 20.98 -41.81 -5.20
N LEU A 732 21.06 -43.14 -5.20
CA LEU A 732 21.52 -43.93 -4.05
C LEU A 732 22.91 -43.43 -3.59
N PRO A 733 23.12 -43.17 -2.28
CA PRO A 733 24.42 -42.77 -1.74
C PRO A 733 25.60 -43.60 -2.25
N LEU A 734 25.44 -44.92 -2.34
CA LEU A 734 26.45 -45.85 -2.86
C LEU A 734 26.83 -45.55 -4.33
N VAL A 735 25.85 -45.26 -5.18
CA VAL A 735 26.10 -44.90 -6.59
C VAL A 735 26.77 -43.54 -6.70
N ILE A 736 26.40 -42.57 -5.86
CA ILE A 736 27.08 -41.27 -5.78
C ILE A 736 28.57 -41.48 -5.48
N MET A 737 28.90 -42.27 -4.44
CA MET A 737 30.29 -42.53 -4.06
C MET A 737 31.07 -43.30 -5.14
N LEU A 738 30.46 -44.31 -5.77
CA LEU A 738 31.08 -45.07 -6.86
C LEU A 738 31.39 -44.20 -8.10
N ARG A 739 30.47 -43.32 -8.51
CA ARG A 739 30.68 -42.39 -9.64
C ARG A 739 31.78 -41.36 -9.39
N LEU A 740 32.01 -41.00 -8.14
CA LEU A 740 33.00 -40.02 -7.72
C LEU A 740 34.35 -40.64 -7.31
N GLY A 741 34.52 -41.97 -7.46
CA GLY A 741 35.74 -42.67 -7.07
C GLY A 741 36.00 -42.69 -5.55
N GLN A 742 34.97 -42.46 -4.73
CA GLN A 742 35.06 -42.40 -3.27
C GLN A 742 35.07 -43.82 -2.68
N GLU A 743 36.10 -44.61 -2.99
CA GLU A 743 36.15 -46.05 -2.67
C GLU A 743 36.01 -46.35 -1.16
N ALA A 744 36.58 -45.50 -0.29
CA ALA A 744 36.46 -45.65 1.15
C ALA A 744 35.00 -45.54 1.63
N LYS A 745 34.28 -44.48 1.21
CA LYS A 745 32.85 -44.30 1.53
C LYS A 745 31.99 -45.39 0.89
N ALA A 746 32.25 -45.78 -0.36
CA ALA A 746 31.55 -46.86 -1.04
C ALA A 746 31.70 -48.20 -0.29
N LYS A 747 32.90 -48.50 0.23
CA LYS A 747 33.14 -49.66 1.09
C LYS A 747 32.34 -49.57 2.40
N MET A 748 32.38 -48.43 3.10
CA MET A 748 31.63 -48.24 4.36
C MET A 748 30.14 -48.47 4.19
N LEU A 749 29.54 -47.98 3.09
CA LEU A 749 28.14 -48.18 2.74
C LEU A 749 27.79 -49.66 2.49
N LEU A 750 28.66 -50.40 1.79
CA LEU A 750 28.49 -51.83 1.55
C LEU A 750 28.66 -52.66 2.84
N GLU A 751 29.50 -52.24 3.78
CA GLU A 751 29.64 -52.88 5.10
C GLU A 751 28.43 -52.61 6.02
N HIS A 752 27.56 -51.65 5.68
CA HIS A 752 26.39 -51.21 6.44
C HIS A 752 25.09 -51.29 5.61
N ASP A 753 25.02 -52.22 4.66
CA ASP A 753 24.00 -52.26 3.59
C ASP A 753 22.57 -52.62 4.04
N ALA A 754 22.37 -52.99 5.31
CA ALA A 754 21.08 -53.41 5.87
C ALA A 754 19.92 -52.41 5.70
N GLY A 755 20.20 -51.12 5.50
CA GLY A 755 19.19 -50.10 5.18
C GLY A 755 18.59 -50.25 3.78
N LEU A 756 19.37 -50.71 2.79
CA LEU A 756 18.97 -50.83 1.38
C LEU A 756 17.69 -51.64 1.19
N TYR A 757 17.49 -52.67 2.01
CA TYR A 757 16.42 -53.67 1.83
C TYR A 757 15.28 -53.53 2.85
N ARG A 758 15.24 -52.46 3.66
CA ARG A 758 14.26 -52.30 4.76
C ARG A 758 12.81 -52.27 4.28
N THR A 759 12.57 -51.73 3.10
CA THR A 759 11.23 -51.70 2.47
C THR A 759 11.30 -52.19 1.03
N PRO A 760 10.20 -52.72 0.47
CA PRO A 760 10.17 -53.11 -0.94
C PRO A 760 10.53 -51.96 -1.88
N TRP A 761 10.14 -50.73 -1.52
CA TRP A 761 10.46 -49.50 -2.24
C TRP A 761 11.97 -49.22 -2.23
N ARG A 762 12.60 -49.19 -1.05
CA ARG A 762 14.05 -48.92 -0.89
C ARG A 762 14.88 -49.97 -1.62
N CYS A 763 14.49 -51.25 -1.52
CA CYS A 763 15.12 -52.34 -2.24
C CYS A 763 15.05 -52.14 -3.76
N GLY A 764 13.85 -51.90 -4.30
CA GLY A 764 13.64 -51.67 -5.72
C GLY A 764 14.42 -50.47 -6.27
N ALA A 765 14.43 -49.36 -5.51
CA ALA A 765 15.16 -48.15 -5.86
C ALA A 765 16.69 -48.31 -5.74
N ALA A 766 17.20 -49.18 -4.86
CA ALA A 766 18.61 -49.51 -4.80
C ALA A 766 19.05 -50.35 -6.01
N VAL A 767 18.25 -51.36 -6.38
CA VAL A 767 18.48 -52.19 -7.58
C VAL A 767 18.41 -51.33 -8.87
N ALA A 768 17.42 -50.44 -8.98
CA ALA A 768 17.26 -49.57 -10.16
C ALA A 768 18.50 -48.67 -10.38
N ASP A 769 18.97 -47.99 -9.34
CA ASP A 769 20.12 -47.09 -9.45
C ASP A 769 21.42 -47.85 -9.72
N MET A 770 21.61 -49.02 -9.08
CA MET A 770 22.83 -49.82 -9.26
C MET A 770 22.94 -50.39 -10.69
N LEU A 771 21.85 -50.92 -11.24
CA LEU A 771 21.82 -51.41 -12.63
C LEU A 771 21.91 -50.28 -13.65
N ALA A 772 21.31 -49.11 -13.38
CA ALA A 772 21.47 -47.94 -14.23
C ALA A 772 22.91 -47.43 -14.25
N TRP A 773 23.59 -47.41 -13.10
CA TRP A 773 25.01 -47.05 -13.00
C TRP A 773 25.93 -48.04 -13.72
N GLN A 774 25.65 -49.34 -13.61
CA GLN A 774 26.35 -50.38 -14.38
C GLN A 774 26.17 -50.15 -15.89
N ALA A 775 24.93 -49.90 -16.34
CA ALA A 775 24.61 -49.67 -17.73
C ALA A 775 25.11 -48.32 -18.27
N SER A 776 25.45 -47.36 -17.40
CA SER A 776 25.97 -46.04 -17.79
C SER A 776 27.50 -45.99 -17.93
N GLN A 777 28.21 -47.10 -17.75
CA GLN A 777 29.64 -47.16 -18.06
C GLN A 777 29.81 -47.36 -19.58
N ASP A 778 30.64 -46.53 -20.22
CA ASP A 778 30.80 -46.46 -21.68
C ASP A 778 31.50 -47.71 -22.30
N GLY A 779 30.85 -48.87 -22.21
CA GLY A 779 31.31 -50.15 -22.80
C GLY A 779 32.54 -50.80 -22.14
N GLY A 780 33.18 -50.13 -21.19
CA GLY A 780 34.30 -50.68 -20.43
C GLY A 780 33.86 -51.66 -19.31
N PRO A 781 34.66 -52.69 -18.98
CA PRO A 781 34.35 -53.58 -17.87
C PRO A 781 34.41 -52.82 -16.53
N LEU A 782 33.44 -53.09 -15.65
CA LEU A 782 33.47 -52.59 -14.28
C LEU A 782 34.76 -52.99 -13.56
N GLY A 783 35.39 -52.04 -12.86
CA GLY A 783 36.50 -52.34 -11.97
C GLY A 783 36.08 -53.30 -10.84
N PRO A 784 37.02 -54.05 -10.22
CA PRO A 784 36.69 -55.10 -9.26
C PRO A 784 35.83 -54.64 -8.07
N ALA A 785 35.99 -53.39 -7.61
CA ALA A 785 35.13 -52.81 -6.58
C ALA A 785 33.68 -52.61 -7.07
N GLY A 786 33.50 -52.08 -8.28
CA GLY A 786 32.19 -51.89 -8.90
C GLY A 786 31.44 -53.19 -9.17
N ALA A 787 32.14 -54.20 -9.70
CA ALA A 787 31.55 -55.52 -9.94
C ALA A 787 31.09 -56.20 -8.62
N ARG A 788 31.86 -56.05 -7.54
CA ARG A 788 31.45 -56.50 -6.19
C ARG A 788 30.25 -55.72 -5.65
N ALA A 789 30.22 -54.39 -5.81
CA ALA A 789 29.12 -53.56 -5.35
C ALA A 789 27.79 -53.91 -6.04
N VAL A 790 27.80 -54.08 -7.37
CA VAL A 790 26.63 -54.55 -8.14
C VAL A 790 26.18 -55.90 -7.62
N LYS A 791 27.09 -56.89 -7.53
CA LYS A 791 26.73 -58.22 -7.06
C LYS A 791 26.11 -58.19 -5.66
N GLN A 792 26.73 -57.50 -4.71
CA GLN A 792 26.25 -57.46 -3.32
C GLN A 792 24.83 -56.88 -3.22
N VAL A 793 24.52 -55.80 -3.97
CA VAL A 793 23.18 -55.19 -3.97
C VAL A 793 22.13 -56.13 -4.58
N LEU A 794 22.48 -56.91 -5.61
CA LEU A 794 21.57 -57.87 -6.24
C LEU A 794 21.36 -59.12 -5.36
N ASP A 795 22.44 -59.70 -4.83
CA ASP A 795 22.39 -60.84 -3.89
C ASP A 795 21.56 -60.47 -2.63
N GLY A 796 21.75 -59.25 -2.10
CA GLY A 796 20.99 -58.73 -0.97
C GLY A 796 19.50 -58.50 -1.28
N ALA A 797 19.19 -58.02 -2.49
CA ALA A 797 17.81 -57.86 -2.95
C ALA A 797 17.08 -59.20 -3.18
N GLU A 798 17.79 -60.25 -3.60
CA GLU A 798 17.25 -61.62 -3.69
C GLU A 798 17.00 -62.25 -2.31
N ALA A 799 17.86 -61.93 -1.33
CA ALA A 799 17.69 -62.37 0.05
C ALA A 799 16.58 -61.60 0.82
N ALA A 800 16.18 -60.42 0.33
CA ALA A 800 15.20 -59.56 0.98
C ALA A 800 13.79 -60.20 1.07
N PRO A 801 12.97 -59.84 2.07
CA PRO A 801 11.61 -60.38 2.19
C PRO A 801 10.69 -60.02 1.02
N ALA A 802 10.85 -58.82 0.45
CA ALA A 802 10.14 -58.34 -0.73
C ALA A 802 10.89 -57.15 -1.35
N CYS A 803 10.82 -57.00 -2.68
CA CYS A 803 11.51 -55.96 -3.44
C CYS A 803 10.62 -55.50 -4.61
N ASP A 804 10.34 -54.20 -4.75
CA ASP A 804 9.47 -53.68 -5.82
C ASP A 804 10.27 -53.27 -7.05
N LEU A 805 10.44 -54.18 -8.00
CA LEU A 805 11.20 -53.93 -9.23
C LEU A 805 10.53 -52.94 -10.21
N ASN A 806 9.36 -52.39 -9.88
CA ASN A 806 8.75 -51.29 -10.63
C ASN A 806 9.36 -49.92 -10.27
N GLN A 807 10.11 -49.84 -9.17
CA GLN A 807 10.80 -48.62 -8.78
C GLN A 807 11.82 -48.19 -9.84
N ARG A 808 11.95 -46.88 -10.00
CA ARG A 808 12.61 -46.23 -11.14
C ARG A 808 13.92 -45.59 -10.73
N SER A 809 14.92 -45.75 -11.59
CA SER A 809 16.26 -45.19 -11.38
C SER A 809 16.26 -43.66 -11.36
N ARG A 810 17.15 -43.10 -10.56
CA ARG A 810 17.52 -41.66 -10.51
C ARG A 810 18.85 -41.36 -11.19
N VAL A 811 19.50 -42.37 -11.78
CA VAL A 811 20.85 -42.25 -12.35
C VAL A 811 20.80 -41.99 -13.86
N GLN A 812 21.42 -40.90 -14.31
CA GLN A 812 21.57 -40.59 -15.73
C GLN A 812 22.44 -41.61 -16.47
N PRO A 813 22.13 -41.98 -17.73
CA PRO A 813 21.04 -41.47 -18.58
C PRO A 813 19.69 -42.21 -18.42
N PHE A 814 19.57 -43.11 -17.44
CA PHE A 814 18.42 -44.02 -17.30
C PHE A 814 17.37 -43.56 -16.28
N VAL A 815 17.29 -42.25 -16.02
CA VAL A 815 16.30 -41.68 -15.09
C VAL A 815 14.89 -42.05 -15.53
N GLY A 816 14.11 -42.60 -14.60
CA GLY A 816 12.74 -43.04 -14.85
C GLY A 816 12.57 -44.46 -15.41
N VAL A 817 13.66 -45.18 -15.72
CA VAL A 817 13.62 -46.59 -16.15
C VAL A 817 13.50 -47.50 -14.92
N SER A 818 12.63 -48.52 -14.95
CA SER A 818 12.41 -49.43 -13.81
C SER A 818 13.58 -50.41 -13.60
N ALA A 819 13.76 -50.87 -12.36
CA ALA A 819 14.69 -51.95 -12.03
C ALA A 819 14.46 -53.20 -12.89
N SER A 820 13.19 -53.57 -13.12
CA SER A 820 12.82 -54.71 -13.97
C SER A 820 13.28 -54.56 -15.42
N GLU A 821 13.18 -53.36 -16.00
CA GLU A 821 13.64 -53.09 -17.37
C GLU A 821 15.18 -53.03 -17.44
N LEU A 822 15.83 -52.45 -16.45
CA LEU A 822 17.29 -52.40 -16.35
C LEU A 822 17.89 -53.79 -16.17
N ALA A 823 17.26 -54.66 -15.37
CA ALA A 823 17.69 -56.06 -15.19
C ALA A 823 17.63 -56.83 -16.52
N ARG A 824 16.55 -56.67 -17.31
CA ARG A 824 16.47 -57.24 -18.67
C ARG A 824 17.60 -56.74 -19.58
N ARG A 825 17.88 -55.44 -19.57
CA ARG A 825 18.97 -54.85 -20.39
C ARG A 825 20.36 -55.32 -19.97
N ALA A 826 20.57 -55.55 -18.67
CA ALA A 826 21.81 -56.09 -18.11
C ALA A 826 21.92 -57.63 -18.23
N ASN A 827 20.91 -58.31 -18.79
CA ASN A 827 20.78 -59.77 -18.82
C ASN A 827 20.88 -60.42 -17.42
N VAL A 828 20.35 -59.73 -16.39
CA VAL A 828 20.28 -60.16 -15.00
C VAL A 828 18.90 -60.74 -14.72
N THR A 829 18.84 -61.96 -14.19
CA THR A 829 17.59 -62.59 -13.71
C THR A 829 17.50 -62.44 -12.20
N LEU A 830 16.46 -61.76 -11.71
CA LEU A 830 16.20 -61.58 -10.27
C LEU A 830 15.05 -62.49 -9.82
N SER A 831 15.38 -63.54 -9.07
CA SER A 831 14.42 -64.52 -8.55
C SER A 831 13.92 -64.13 -7.16
N LEU A 832 13.12 -63.07 -7.09
CA LEU A 832 12.58 -62.60 -5.81
C LEU A 832 11.73 -63.66 -5.11
N ARG A 833 11.84 -63.72 -3.78
CA ARG A 833 10.93 -64.50 -2.95
C ARG A 833 9.49 -63.98 -3.13
N PRO A 834 8.48 -64.85 -3.29
CA PRO A 834 7.09 -64.41 -3.34
C PRO A 834 6.72 -63.76 -2.01
N ALA A 835 5.97 -62.66 -2.07
CA ALA A 835 5.42 -62.01 -0.88
C ALA A 835 4.47 -62.97 -0.15
N GLY A 836 4.77 -63.25 1.12
CA GLY A 836 3.97 -64.08 2.02
C GLY A 836 2.90 -63.30 2.76
#